data_AF-A0A8J6ZHS5-F1
#
_entry.id   AF-A0A8J6ZHS5-F1
#
_cell.length_a   1.000
_cell.length_b   1.000
_cell.length_c   1.000
_cell.angle_alpha   90.00
_cell.angle_beta   90.00
_cell.angle_gamma   90.00
#
_symmetry.space_group_name_H-M   'P 1'
#
loop_
_entity.id
_entity.type
_entity.pdbx_description
1 polymer ?
#
loop_
_entity_poly.entity_id
_entity_poly.type
_entity_poly.pdbx_seq_one_letter_code
_entity_poly.pdbx_strand_id
1 'polypeptide(L)'
;MNTTEMQKAPGLSHHGALQNNSIPQILTQSASVQQESVPLLTTFNSKALEGRRNKFESFEQFQAFIRQSFIEGSGISPGVFEACIEFHPDIECSLGGDVSTPIHDALGWDYKRFRHEANEPIYSAFFMNEDGSVWQGIVSLWDEEKERPYRYLAPKAGGNRAYFPPVPPSVRQMIGERYGVKVPMVGSFWEWLKESAIERGITEGGKKALSALSQGYVMIALYGCECGASGTNAMLIEDLVPFAEKDSAWLIAFDQDTKRSAQKAVARGKRKLFSAFEKRYCYAADINWDAKDGKGLDDLIVNQGAGAFDDAYEMAIARLEKQFQKRRNFRVPPADRIGREIAQEYRDKLAFNNEIALWMRYEADYAGVWSPETHEFIEAVVSQILASKGIEGYNSHTYITNIVKAMRNQLIVRKWLEASPRELLPFMNGVVEMSTGKLLPHSPTYRLTWQLPREYDPHAKNWSEIDAFLDHLSNGNDSIKDLLLCYCNAVLKGRHDLQKFVHLIGPGGTGKGSFSRLVVNLIGEQNVHTTTLEEWCGNRFEGANAYRKRLVLFPDEDKQTGKLGKFLSLTGEDFLRAEEKGKKAFAYRYDGMALVLSNLPIFMGESASRVKRRVITVPCNKEVPASQRRNLEAIFAPELSAFTNYVLSIPDEHVTNVLLGLQEIPECALEFWENRTRVDSIAAWINQHIIYDPMAKTPVGSDRHEGEDGTTPVTLFGSYNHYCRKSGNHAKHHNNFSPDLLELCRSVLGWEVEKEVTKTGKFIRGLRLRIVGMDDNIPTHDYTLAQRIIAGDGGSDGNGDDHGDGSKSLLNKDFGFVDSNSPILIEKNTAQNLDLFPREIDPQLADNQQVLLLNECQKQPENFPPSQDNRGKGFAPSSMPSQGQSQQPSPVEIPSTPTDEPLSTAQLAPNQADADSPADDCVGAGNSEDAYSDILLNLELIRDCIALQSWDMIEELIQDWSVEFQSTVWDLLTLQESKAIEALRSKKGHSL
;
A
#
# COMPACT_ATOMS: atom_id res chain seq x y z
N MET A 1 -19.05 29.85 -17.53
CA MET A 1 -18.89 30.92 -18.53
C MET A 1 -17.70 30.57 -19.42
N ASN A 2 -17.94 30.51 -20.73
CA ASN A 2 -17.03 30.38 -21.89
C ASN A 2 -16.06 29.19 -21.95
N THR A 3 -16.45 28.11 -22.65
CA THR A 3 -16.12 27.74 -24.07
C THR A 3 -14.83 26.91 -24.13
N THR A 4 -14.84 25.64 -24.55
CA THR A 4 -15.03 25.22 -25.96
C THR A 4 -15.42 23.73 -26.02
N GLU A 5 -16.60 23.43 -26.56
CA GLU A 5 -17.06 22.07 -26.90
C GLU A 5 -16.61 21.72 -28.32
N MET A 6 -15.87 20.61 -28.50
CA MET A 6 -15.72 19.96 -29.82
C MET A 6 -16.70 18.80 -29.93
N GLN A 7 -17.55 18.91 -30.94
CA GLN A 7 -18.63 17.99 -31.28
C GLN A 7 -18.12 16.61 -31.69
N LYS A 8 -18.74 15.59 -31.11
CA LYS A 8 -18.77 14.21 -31.60
C LYS A 8 -19.55 14.15 -32.92
N ALA A 9 -19.01 13.47 -33.93
CA ALA A 9 -19.74 13.00 -35.10
C ALA A 9 -19.86 11.46 -35.06
N PRO A 10 -20.92 10.87 -35.66
CA PRO A 10 -21.62 9.72 -35.09
C PRO A 10 -21.20 8.37 -35.69
N GLY A 11 -21.60 7.31 -34.98
CA GLY A 11 -21.38 5.92 -35.34
C GLY A 11 -22.12 5.46 -36.61
N LEU A 12 -21.45 4.58 -37.34
CA LEU A 12 -21.96 3.80 -38.46
C LEU A 12 -22.59 2.50 -37.95
N SER A 13 -23.91 2.41 -37.99
CA SER A 13 -24.63 1.15 -38.20
C SER A 13 -26.10 1.41 -38.54
N HIS A 14 -26.51 1.12 -39.78
CA HIS A 14 -27.69 0.30 -40.04
C HIS A 14 -27.80 -0.10 -41.52
N HIS A 15 -28.10 -1.39 -41.71
CA HIS A 15 -28.58 -2.01 -42.93
C HIS A 15 -29.76 -1.26 -43.57
N GLY A 16 -29.72 -1.16 -44.90
CA GLY A 16 -30.88 -0.86 -45.75
C GLY A 16 -30.61 -1.32 -47.18
N ALA A 17 -31.29 -2.39 -47.60
CA ALA A 17 -31.35 -2.81 -48.99
C ALA A 17 -32.15 -1.79 -49.82
N LEU A 18 -31.80 -1.60 -51.11
CA LEU A 18 -32.73 -1.53 -52.26
C LEU A 18 -31.99 -1.12 -53.57
N GLN A 19 -32.13 -2.01 -54.56
CA GLN A 19 -32.44 -1.80 -55.99
C GLN A 19 -31.53 -1.00 -56.95
N ASN A 20 -31.23 -1.72 -58.06
CA ASN A 20 -31.07 -1.29 -59.45
C ASN A 20 -31.46 0.15 -59.79
N ASN A 21 -30.54 0.88 -60.42
CA ASN A 21 -30.85 1.68 -61.60
C ASN A 21 -29.61 2.00 -62.44
N SER A 22 -29.84 2.00 -63.74
CA SER A 22 -28.91 2.06 -64.86
C SER A 22 -28.47 3.50 -65.24
N ILE A 23 -27.52 3.56 -66.21
CA ILE A 23 -27.25 4.62 -67.24
C ILE A 23 -26.04 5.55 -66.93
N PRO A 24 -25.21 6.04 -67.91
CA PRO A 24 -25.21 5.86 -69.38
C PRO A 24 -23.89 5.42 -70.05
N GLN A 25 -24.02 4.81 -71.24
CA GLN A 25 -23.07 4.93 -72.35
C GLN A 25 -23.13 6.33 -72.97
N ILE A 26 -21.98 6.99 -73.19
CA ILE A 26 -21.82 8.01 -74.25
C ILE A 26 -20.47 7.81 -74.96
N LEU A 27 -20.57 7.77 -76.29
CA LEU A 27 -19.56 7.63 -77.33
C LEU A 27 -18.49 8.73 -77.33
N THR A 28 -17.29 8.40 -77.84
CA THR A 28 -16.52 9.23 -78.78
C THR A 28 -15.44 8.36 -79.42
N GLN A 29 -15.70 7.87 -80.63
CA GLN A 29 -15.08 8.30 -81.89
C GLN A 29 -13.61 7.89 -82.06
N SER A 30 -13.48 6.83 -82.84
CA SER A 30 -12.32 6.41 -83.62
C SER A 30 -11.65 7.56 -84.38
N ALA A 31 -10.37 7.78 -84.15
CA ALA A 31 -9.44 8.36 -85.11
C ALA A 31 -8.30 7.37 -85.32
N SER A 32 -8.37 6.66 -86.44
CA SER A 32 -7.32 5.82 -86.98
C SER A 32 -6.11 6.67 -87.35
N VAL A 33 -4.99 6.49 -86.64
CA VAL A 33 -3.66 6.80 -87.16
C VAL A 33 -2.98 5.46 -87.42
N GLN A 34 -2.65 5.23 -88.69
CA GLN A 34 -1.90 4.10 -89.17
C GLN A 34 -0.54 4.06 -88.46
N GLN A 35 -0.29 3.02 -87.67
CA GLN A 35 1.05 2.59 -87.32
C GLN A 35 1.29 1.26 -88.02
N GLU A 36 2.34 1.24 -88.82
CA GLU A 36 2.84 0.07 -89.54
C GLU A 36 3.01 -1.10 -88.59
N SER A 37 2.43 -2.25 -88.96
CA SER A 37 2.57 -3.50 -88.24
C SER A 37 4.03 -3.98 -88.30
N VAL A 38 4.77 -3.80 -87.21
CA VAL A 38 6.03 -4.52 -86.98
C VAL A 38 5.67 -5.98 -86.63
N PRO A 39 6.24 -6.99 -87.31
CA PRO A 39 5.86 -8.38 -87.09
C PRO A 39 6.28 -8.89 -85.69
N LEU A 40 5.46 -9.78 -85.14
CA LEU A 40 5.68 -10.54 -83.90
C LEU A 40 7.08 -11.18 -83.86
N LEU A 41 7.94 -10.71 -82.96
CA LEU A 41 9.25 -11.30 -82.65
C LEU A 41 9.07 -12.49 -81.68
N THR A 42 8.49 -13.60 -82.14
CA THR A 42 8.33 -14.82 -81.32
C THR A 42 9.19 -16.00 -81.74
N THR A 43 10.10 -15.85 -82.69
CA THR A 43 11.03 -16.93 -83.07
C THR A 43 12.46 -16.41 -83.22
N PHE A 44 13.26 -16.54 -82.15
CA PHE A 44 14.71 -16.52 -82.29
C PHE A 44 15.12 -17.69 -83.18
N ASN A 45 15.75 -17.42 -84.31
CA ASN A 45 16.23 -18.46 -85.21
C ASN A 45 17.47 -19.12 -84.59
N SER A 46 17.25 -20.10 -83.69
CA SER A 46 18.27 -20.69 -82.82
C SER A 46 19.46 -21.30 -83.57
N LYS A 47 19.28 -21.70 -84.84
CA LYS A 47 20.35 -22.26 -85.68
C LYS A 47 21.34 -21.23 -86.25
N ALA A 48 21.00 -19.95 -86.30
CA ALA A 48 21.87 -18.91 -86.86
C ALA A 48 22.79 -18.23 -85.83
N LEU A 49 22.58 -18.50 -84.53
CA LEU A 49 23.21 -17.78 -83.41
C LEU A 49 23.92 -18.73 -82.42
N GLU A 50 24.16 -20.00 -82.79
CA GLU A 50 24.92 -20.96 -81.98
C GLU A 50 26.33 -20.42 -81.67
N GLY A 51 26.73 -20.41 -80.39
CA GLY A 51 28.05 -19.91 -79.94
C GLY A 51 28.14 -18.42 -79.57
N ARG A 52 27.19 -17.57 -80.00
CA ARG A 52 27.18 -16.13 -79.65
C ARG A 52 26.76 -15.88 -78.21
N ARG A 53 27.39 -14.92 -77.54
CA ARG A 53 27.06 -14.48 -76.16
C ARG A 53 25.83 -13.58 -76.14
N ASN A 54 25.69 -12.71 -77.14
CA ASN A 54 24.51 -11.90 -77.37
C ASN A 54 23.64 -12.53 -78.46
N LYS A 55 22.35 -12.75 -78.18
CA LYS A 55 21.40 -13.33 -79.14
C LYS A 55 20.57 -12.28 -79.89
N PHE A 56 20.70 -11.00 -79.55
CA PHE A 56 20.00 -9.90 -80.21
C PHE A 56 20.84 -9.37 -81.38
N GLU A 57 20.20 -9.15 -82.52
CA GLU A 57 20.81 -8.67 -83.76
C GLU A 57 21.12 -7.16 -83.70
N SER A 58 20.31 -6.38 -82.99
CA SER A 58 20.51 -4.93 -82.82
C SER A 58 20.06 -4.42 -81.44
N PHE A 59 20.49 -3.21 -81.10
CA PHE A 59 20.08 -2.52 -79.87
C PHE A 59 18.57 -2.25 -79.86
N GLU A 60 18.00 -1.87 -81.00
CA GLU A 60 16.56 -1.62 -81.18
C GLU A 60 15.74 -2.91 -80.98
N GLN A 61 16.25 -4.07 -81.45
CA GLN A 61 15.60 -5.35 -81.22
C GLN A 61 15.56 -5.69 -79.72
N PHE A 62 16.66 -5.42 -79.01
CA PHE A 62 16.71 -5.59 -77.55
C PHE A 62 15.75 -4.62 -76.83
N GLN A 63 15.71 -3.35 -77.23
CA GLN A 63 14.78 -2.35 -76.68
C GLN A 63 13.31 -2.77 -76.88
N ALA A 64 12.95 -3.20 -78.09
CA ALA A 64 11.61 -3.66 -78.41
C ALA A 64 11.23 -4.90 -77.58
N PHE A 65 12.14 -5.87 -77.46
CA PHE A 65 11.93 -7.07 -76.66
C PHE A 65 11.69 -6.76 -75.17
N ILE A 66 12.54 -5.90 -74.56
CA ILE A 66 12.38 -5.51 -73.16
C ILE A 66 11.09 -4.72 -72.95
N ARG A 67 10.80 -3.76 -73.83
CA ARG A 67 9.56 -2.96 -73.76
C ARG A 67 8.32 -3.85 -73.83
N GLN A 68 8.28 -4.80 -74.75
CA GLN A 68 7.17 -5.75 -74.86
C GLN A 68 7.07 -6.64 -73.62
N SER A 69 8.19 -7.19 -73.15
CA SER A 69 8.21 -8.07 -71.97
C SER A 69 7.75 -7.36 -70.70
N PHE A 70 7.99 -6.06 -70.55
CA PHE A 70 7.62 -5.31 -69.35
C PHE A 70 6.18 -4.82 -69.41
N ILE A 71 5.80 -4.22 -70.55
CA ILE A 71 4.49 -3.59 -70.70
C ILE A 71 3.40 -4.67 -70.86
N GLU A 72 3.55 -5.56 -71.84
CA GLU A 72 2.56 -6.60 -72.11
C GLU A 72 2.77 -7.81 -71.18
N GLY A 73 4.02 -8.22 -70.98
CA GLY A 73 4.34 -9.45 -70.23
C GLY A 73 4.30 -9.33 -68.71
N SER A 74 4.41 -8.11 -68.14
CA SER A 74 4.38 -7.87 -66.70
C SER A 74 3.36 -6.79 -66.29
N GLY A 75 2.53 -6.29 -67.22
CA GLY A 75 1.47 -5.33 -66.93
C GLY A 75 1.97 -3.96 -66.44
N ILE A 76 3.19 -3.56 -66.80
CA ILE A 76 3.78 -2.28 -66.38
C ILE A 76 3.27 -1.16 -67.30
N SER A 77 2.77 -0.08 -66.73
CA SER A 77 2.28 1.05 -67.53
C SER A 77 3.43 1.71 -68.32
N PRO A 78 3.20 2.18 -69.56
CA PRO A 78 4.25 2.79 -70.38
C PRO A 78 4.97 3.95 -69.69
N GLY A 79 4.23 4.79 -68.95
CA GLY A 79 4.81 5.93 -68.22
C GLY A 79 5.71 5.52 -67.05
N VAL A 80 5.39 4.42 -66.35
CA VAL A 80 6.29 3.87 -65.31
C VAL A 80 7.52 3.25 -65.94
N PHE A 81 7.35 2.52 -67.04
CA PHE A 81 8.46 1.90 -67.77
C PHE A 81 9.47 2.96 -68.24
N GLU A 82 9.01 4.02 -68.90
CA GLU A 82 9.87 5.10 -69.41
C GLU A 82 10.57 5.90 -68.31
N ALA A 83 9.95 6.03 -67.14
CA ALA A 83 10.57 6.72 -66.01
C ALA A 83 11.62 5.87 -65.27
N CYS A 84 11.50 4.54 -65.31
CA CYS A 84 12.30 3.64 -64.47
C CYS A 84 13.36 2.85 -65.24
N ILE A 85 13.25 2.74 -66.57
CA ILE A 85 14.12 1.90 -67.39
C ILE A 85 14.96 2.74 -68.35
N GLU A 86 16.28 2.66 -68.20
CA GLU A 86 17.24 3.34 -69.09
C GLU A 86 18.00 2.31 -69.93
N PHE A 87 18.12 2.57 -71.23
CA PHE A 87 18.78 1.65 -72.18
C PHE A 87 20.15 2.17 -72.59
N HIS A 88 21.16 1.30 -72.55
CA HIS A 88 22.51 1.66 -72.99
C HIS A 88 23.11 0.58 -73.90
N PRO A 89 23.81 0.98 -74.97
CA PRO A 89 24.70 0.08 -75.71
C PRO A 89 26.02 -0.15 -74.96
N ASP A 90 26.83 -1.10 -75.44
CA ASP A 90 28.14 -1.46 -74.86
C ASP A 90 29.09 -0.25 -74.75
N ILE A 91 29.06 0.62 -75.76
CA ILE A 91 29.90 1.80 -75.89
C ILE A 91 29.04 2.96 -76.39
N GLU A 92 29.13 4.10 -75.71
CA GLU A 92 28.51 5.35 -76.13
C GLU A 92 29.60 6.35 -76.51
N CYS A 93 29.39 7.07 -77.62
CA CYS A 93 30.27 8.16 -78.05
C CYS A 93 29.50 9.48 -77.90
N SER A 94 30.00 10.36 -77.04
CA SER A 94 29.44 11.72 -76.93
C SER A 94 29.70 12.53 -78.20
N LEU A 95 28.90 13.58 -78.43
CA LEU A 95 29.09 14.52 -79.56
C LEU A 95 30.50 15.18 -79.58
N GLY A 96 31.24 15.15 -78.46
CA GLY A 96 32.62 15.63 -78.34
C GLY A 96 33.71 14.58 -78.60
N GLY A 97 33.36 13.32 -78.88
CA GLY A 97 34.30 12.23 -79.15
C GLY A 97 34.75 11.43 -77.93
N ASP A 98 34.30 11.78 -76.73
CA ASP A 98 34.55 10.97 -75.52
C ASP A 98 33.76 9.65 -75.59
N VAL A 99 34.45 8.55 -75.28
CA VAL A 99 33.91 7.19 -75.30
C VAL A 99 33.62 6.75 -73.87
N SER A 100 32.37 6.45 -73.54
CA SER A 100 31.95 5.88 -72.25
C SER A 100 31.56 4.41 -72.39
N THR A 101 31.66 3.67 -71.28
CA THR A 101 31.31 2.24 -71.20
C THR A 101 30.24 2.03 -70.12
N PRO A 102 29.01 2.53 -70.34
CA PRO A 102 27.98 2.65 -69.31
C PRO A 102 27.65 1.32 -68.62
N ILE A 103 27.73 0.19 -69.35
CA ILE A 103 27.50 -1.15 -68.80
C ILE A 103 28.59 -1.57 -67.83
N HIS A 104 29.84 -1.29 -68.17
CA HIS A 104 30.98 -1.63 -67.34
C HIS A 104 31.03 -0.77 -66.08
N ASP A 105 30.74 0.52 -66.22
CA ASP A 105 30.73 1.48 -65.12
C ASP A 105 29.60 1.16 -64.12
N ALA A 106 28.38 0.91 -64.61
CA ALA A 106 27.22 0.59 -63.77
C ALA A 106 27.36 -0.74 -63.01
N LEU A 107 27.95 -1.77 -63.62
CA LEU A 107 28.07 -3.11 -63.02
C LEU A 107 29.40 -3.35 -62.27
N GLY A 108 30.35 -2.40 -62.34
CA GLY A 108 31.68 -2.54 -61.75
C GLY A 108 32.53 -3.61 -62.46
N TRP A 109 32.49 -3.61 -63.79
CA TRP A 109 33.25 -4.55 -64.62
C TRP A 109 34.50 -3.89 -65.19
N ASP A 110 35.65 -4.55 -65.04
CA ASP A 110 36.89 -4.07 -65.67
C ASP A 110 36.75 -4.15 -67.19
N TYR A 111 36.83 -3.00 -67.87
CA TYR A 111 36.86 -2.96 -69.32
C TYR A 111 38.24 -3.40 -69.85
N LYS A 112 38.33 -4.59 -70.46
CA LYS A 112 39.59 -5.15 -71.00
C LYS A 112 39.66 -5.00 -72.52
N ARG A 113 40.64 -4.24 -73.03
CA ARG A 113 40.83 -3.99 -74.47
C ARG A 113 42.15 -4.61 -75.00
N PHE A 114 42.26 -5.94 -75.13
CA PHE A 114 43.43 -6.57 -75.78
C PHE A 114 43.17 -7.97 -76.40
N ARG A 115 43.07 -7.99 -77.74
CA ARG A 115 43.51 -8.98 -78.77
C ARG A 115 42.64 -8.79 -80.02
N HIS A 116 43.12 -9.20 -81.19
CA HIS A 116 42.57 -8.90 -82.54
C HIS A 116 41.16 -9.44 -82.87
N GLU A 117 40.29 -9.67 -81.88
CA GLU A 117 38.88 -10.01 -82.05
C GLU A 117 38.03 -8.99 -81.29
N ALA A 118 37.16 -8.28 -82.00
CA ALA A 118 36.15 -7.43 -81.36
C ALA A 118 35.17 -8.35 -80.61
N ASN A 119 35.02 -8.15 -79.29
CA ASN A 119 33.95 -8.81 -78.55
C ASN A 119 32.60 -8.40 -79.13
N GLU A 120 31.62 -9.31 -79.06
CA GLU A 120 30.25 -9.01 -79.48
C GLU A 120 29.67 -7.88 -78.62
N PRO A 121 29.02 -6.86 -79.21
CA PRO A 121 28.43 -5.77 -78.46
C PRO A 121 27.33 -6.32 -77.53
N ILE A 122 27.33 -5.86 -76.30
CA ILE A 122 26.27 -6.14 -75.32
C ILE A 122 25.37 -4.91 -75.15
N TYR A 123 24.13 -5.14 -74.76
CA TYR A 123 23.10 -4.13 -74.54
C TYR A 123 22.58 -4.28 -73.12
N SER A 124 22.24 -3.16 -72.46
CA SER A 124 21.63 -3.18 -71.15
C SER A 124 20.33 -2.38 -71.09
N ALA A 125 19.46 -2.81 -70.18
CA ALA A 125 18.35 -2.03 -69.67
C ALA A 125 18.49 -1.95 -68.14
N PHE A 126 18.67 -0.76 -67.58
CA PHE A 126 18.86 -0.54 -66.14
C PHE A 126 17.56 -0.18 -65.46
N PHE A 127 17.31 -0.82 -64.31
CA PHE A 127 16.37 -0.35 -63.31
C PHE A 127 17.00 0.82 -62.56
N MET A 128 16.43 2.00 -62.74
CA MET A 128 16.92 3.24 -62.15
C MET A 128 16.21 3.52 -60.83
N ASN A 129 16.97 3.97 -59.82
CA ASN A 129 16.42 4.54 -58.59
C ASN A 129 16.05 6.01 -58.79
N GLU A 130 15.23 6.56 -57.89
CA GLU A 130 14.84 7.98 -57.88
C GLU A 130 16.06 8.94 -57.75
N ASP A 131 17.15 8.47 -57.13
CA ASP A 131 18.41 9.22 -56.99
C ASP A 131 19.31 9.16 -58.24
N GLY A 132 18.88 8.46 -59.30
CA GLY A 132 19.63 8.26 -60.55
C GLY A 132 20.65 7.13 -60.50
N SER A 133 20.78 6.40 -59.39
CA SER A 133 21.65 5.23 -59.31
C SER A 133 21.01 3.99 -59.95
N VAL A 134 21.84 3.10 -60.51
CA VAL A 134 21.40 1.82 -61.06
C VAL A 134 21.15 0.84 -59.92
N TRP A 135 19.94 0.28 -59.86
CA TRP A 135 19.62 -0.85 -58.97
C TRP A 135 20.05 -2.16 -59.63
N GLN A 136 19.45 -2.54 -60.76
CA GLN A 136 19.77 -3.80 -61.43
C GLN A 136 19.83 -3.62 -62.95
N GLY A 137 20.75 -4.31 -63.63
CA GLY A 137 20.83 -4.32 -65.08
C GLY A 137 20.31 -5.61 -65.69
N ILE A 138 19.48 -5.50 -66.72
CA ILE A 138 19.20 -6.59 -67.66
C ILE A 138 20.22 -6.47 -68.78
N VAL A 139 21.12 -7.43 -68.90
CA VAL A 139 22.16 -7.43 -69.93
C VAL A 139 21.87 -8.52 -70.95
N SER A 140 22.09 -8.23 -72.23
CA SER A 140 21.90 -9.13 -73.38
C SER A 140 22.96 -10.25 -73.45
N LEU A 141 23.14 -10.98 -72.36
CA LEU A 141 24.00 -12.15 -72.23
C LEU A 141 23.14 -13.41 -72.09
N TRP A 142 23.48 -14.46 -72.82
CA TRP A 142 22.82 -15.76 -72.71
C TRP A 142 22.91 -16.32 -71.29
N ASP A 143 21.77 -16.64 -70.68
CA ASP A 143 21.62 -17.29 -69.39
C ASP A 143 21.50 -18.80 -69.60
N GLU A 144 22.57 -19.55 -69.32
CA GLU A 144 22.63 -21.01 -69.54
C GLU A 144 21.70 -21.76 -68.57
N GLU A 145 21.54 -21.26 -67.35
CA GLU A 145 20.72 -21.93 -66.33
C GLU A 145 19.23 -21.81 -66.62
N LYS A 146 18.80 -20.66 -67.14
CA LYS A 146 17.40 -20.36 -67.44
C LYS A 146 17.05 -20.42 -68.93
N GLU A 147 18.01 -20.82 -69.76
CA GLU A 147 17.89 -20.95 -71.22
C GLU A 147 17.23 -19.73 -71.90
N ARG A 148 17.72 -18.52 -71.60
CA ARG A 148 17.12 -17.26 -72.10
C ARG A 148 18.18 -16.26 -72.57
N PRO A 149 17.84 -15.32 -73.48
CA PRO A 149 18.83 -14.46 -74.15
C PRO A 149 19.35 -13.27 -73.34
N TYR A 150 19.04 -13.18 -72.03
CA TYR A 150 19.44 -12.08 -71.16
C TYR A 150 19.64 -12.53 -69.71
N ARG A 151 20.45 -11.76 -68.94
CA ARG A 151 20.72 -11.98 -67.50
C ARG A 151 20.38 -10.74 -66.68
N TYR A 152 19.91 -10.95 -65.45
CA TYR A 152 19.77 -9.88 -64.44
C TYR A 152 21.05 -9.84 -63.59
N LEU A 153 21.64 -8.67 -63.45
CA LEU A 153 22.91 -8.46 -62.77
C LEU A 153 22.83 -7.23 -61.86
N ALA A 154 23.19 -7.38 -60.59
CA ALA A 154 23.30 -6.27 -59.66
C ALA A 154 24.73 -5.65 -59.68
N PRO A 155 24.89 -4.35 -59.42
CA PRO A 155 26.19 -3.70 -59.29
C PRO A 155 27.07 -4.33 -58.20
N LYS A 156 28.37 -4.57 -58.47
CA LYS A 156 29.29 -5.19 -57.49
C LYS A 156 29.47 -4.38 -56.19
N ALA A 157 29.37 -3.06 -56.25
CA ALA A 157 29.55 -2.18 -55.10
C ALA A 157 28.27 -1.98 -54.25
N GLY A 158 27.15 -2.61 -54.65
CA GLY A 158 25.82 -2.23 -54.18
C GLY A 158 25.31 -2.88 -52.88
N GLY A 159 25.86 -4.00 -52.41
CA GLY A 159 25.32 -4.70 -51.23
C GLY A 159 23.85 -5.14 -51.36
N ASN A 160 23.19 -5.46 -50.23
CA ASN A 160 21.75 -5.81 -50.19
C ASN A 160 20.89 -4.54 -50.15
N ARG A 161 20.68 -3.91 -51.30
CA ARG A 161 19.86 -2.68 -51.42
C ARG A 161 18.43 -2.91 -51.86
N ALA A 162 17.51 -2.11 -51.32
CA ALA A 162 16.12 -2.06 -51.76
C ALA A 162 15.96 -1.22 -53.03
N TYR A 163 14.96 -1.53 -53.84
CA TYR A 163 14.65 -0.78 -55.06
C TYR A 163 13.70 0.38 -54.76
N PHE A 164 14.13 1.60 -55.10
CA PHE A 164 13.36 2.83 -54.93
C PHE A 164 13.17 3.54 -56.29
N PRO A 165 12.28 3.04 -57.17
CA PRO A 165 12.09 3.59 -58.52
C PRO A 165 11.58 5.03 -58.54
N PRO A 166 11.88 5.82 -59.59
CA PRO A 166 11.16 7.06 -59.87
C PRO A 166 9.65 6.81 -59.99
N VAL A 167 8.84 7.60 -59.28
CA VAL A 167 7.36 7.48 -59.32
C VAL A 167 6.76 8.65 -60.12
N PRO A 168 6.23 8.42 -61.34
CA PRO A 168 5.67 9.48 -62.19
C PRO A 168 4.45 10.19 -61.56
N PRO A 169 4.17 11.45 -61.91
CA PRO A 169 3.02 12.20 -61.38
C PRO A 169 1.67 11.48 -61.55
N SER A 170 1.46 10.77 -62.65
CA SER A 170 0.24 9.99 -62.90
C SER A 170 0.05 8.87 -61.87
N VAL A 171 1.12 8.18 -61.50
CA VAL A 171 1.10 7.14 -60.46
C VAL A 171 0.95 7.74 -59.07
N ARG A 172 1.61 8.88 -58.79
CA ARG A 172 1.44 9.60 -57.52
C ARG A 172 -0.02 10.01 -57.28
N GLN A 173 -0.71 10.47 -58.34
CA GLN A 173 -2.15 10.75 -58.27
C GLN A 173 -2.96 9.50 -57.96
N MET A 174 -2.69 8.40 -58.66
CA MET A 174 -3.38 7.12 -58.45
C MET A 174 -3.18 6.58 -57.03
N ILE A 175 -1.97 6.67 -56.47
CA ILE A 175 -1.67 6.33 -55.07
C ILE A 175 -2.49 7.22 -54.13
N GLY A 176 -2.55 8.53 -54.40
CA GLY A 176 -3.33 9.46 -53.57
C GLY A 176 -4.83 9.15 -53.54
N GLU A 177 -5.39 8.78 -54.69
CA GLU A 177 -6.79 8.36 -54.82
C GLU A 177 -7.06 7.03 -54.11
N ARG A 178 -6.17 6.03 -54.26
CA ARG A 178 -6.32 4.70 -53.65
C ARG A 178 -6.27 4.75 -52.13
N TYR A 179 -5.31 5.48 -51.56
CA TYR A 179 -5.10 5.53 -50.11
C TYR A 179 -5.80 6.72 -49.43
N GLY A 180 -6.47 7.61 -50.19
CA GLY A 180 -7.15 8.78 -49.63
C GLY A 180 -6.21 9.83 -49.02
N VAL A 181 -4.98 9.94 -49.54
CA VAL A 181 -3.89 10.76 -49.00
C VAL A 181 -3.34 11.73 -50.04
N LYS A 182 -2.84 12.88 -49.58
CA LYS A 182 -2.23 13.87 -50.48
C LYS A 182 -0.76 13.53 -50.75
N VAL A 183 -0.48 13.04 -51.95
CA VAL A 183 0.89 12.72 -52.43
C VAL A 183 1.54 13.95 -53.07
N PRO A 184 2.80 14.29 -52.77
CA PRO A 184 3.49 15.40 -53.40
C PRO A 184 3.80 15.13 -54.87
N MET A 185 3.42 16.05 -55.76
CA MET A 185 3.65 15.92 -57.21
C MET A 185 5.08 16.26 -57.64
N VAL A 186 5.86 16.90 -56.75
CA VAL A 186 7.26 17.32 -56.99
C VAL A 186 8.09 16.92 -55.77
N GLY A 187 9.38 16.60 -55.98
CA GLY A 187 10.29 16.13 -54.93
C GLY A 187 10.34 14.61 -54.81
N SER A 188 11.13 14.11 -53.84
CA SER A 188 11.30 12.66 -53.63
C SER A 188 10.02 12.03 -53.09
N PHE A 189 9.51 11.03 -53.81
CA PHE A 189 8.37 10.22 -53.37
C PHE A 189 8.75 9.37 -52.15
N TRP A 190 9.95 8.79 -52.15
CA TRP A 190 10.38 7.87 -51.11
C TRP A 190 10.71 8.58 -49.79
N GLU A 191 11.24 9.81 -49.82
CA GLU A 191 11.38 10.61 -48.59
C GLU A 191 10.01 10.93 -47.97
N TRP A 192 9.02 11.32 -48.78
CA TRP A 192 7.66 11.55 -48.30
C TRP A 192 7.01 10.28 -47.74
N LEU A 193 7.27 9.11 -48.35
CA LEU A 193 6.71 7.85 -47.89
C LEU A 193 7.18 7.48 -46.48
N LYS A 194 8.37 7.91 -46.02
CA LYS A 194 8.86 7.61 -44.66
C LYS A 194 7.91 8.11 -43.57
N GLU A 195 7.35 9.31 -43.75
CA GLU A 195 6.46 9.97 -42.78
C GLU A 195 4.96 9.67 -43.02
N SER A 196 4.63 8.90 -44.06
CA SER A 196 3.25 8.64 -44.46
C SER A 196 2.59 7.50 -43.66
N ALA A 197 1.27 7.52 -43.52
CA ALA A 197 0.52 6.45 -42.86
C ALA A 197 0.13 5.28 -43.78
N ILE A 198 0.57 5.29 -45.04
CA ILE A 198 0.23 4.29 -46.08
C ILE A 198 0.90 2.95 -45.81
N GLU A 199 0.23 1.83 -46.09
CA GLU A 199 0.83 0.50 -45.98
C GLU A 199 1.95 0.30 -47.03
N ARG A 200 3.07 -0.32 -46.62
CA ARG A 200 4.20 -0.59 -47.50
C ARG A 200 4.23 -2.06 -47.91
N GLY A 201 4.42 -2.30 -49.18
CA GLY A 201 4.58 -3.63 -49.73
C GLY A 201 6.03 -4.04 -49.94
N ILE A 202 6.34 -5.33 -49.84
CA ILE A 202 7.62 -5.93 -50.23
C ILE A 202 7.37 -7.03 -51.25
N THR A 203 8.15 -7.02 -52.33
CA THR A 203 8.14 -8.08 -53.35
C THR A 203 9.55 -8.44 -53.81
N GLU A 204 9.68 -9.52 -54.59
CA GLU A 204 10.95 -9.96 -55.14
C GLU A 204 11.09 -9.56 -56.62
N GLY A 205 12.17 -8.82 -56.92
CA GLY A 205 12.50 -8.38 -58.27
C GLY A 205 11.79 -7.09 -58.72
N GLY A 206 12.51 -6.26 -59.48
CA GLY A 206 12.05 -4.93 -59.87
C GLY A 206 10.79 -4.92 -60.74
N LYS A 207 10.61 -5.90 -61.64
CA LYS A 207 9.41 -5.96 -62.51
C LYS A 207 8.11 -6.06 -61.73
N LYS A 208 8.09 -6.83 -60.65
CA LYS A 208 6.90 -7.03 -59.81
C LYS A 208 6.53 -5.75 -59.06
N ALA A 209 7.53 -5.05 -58.53
CA ALA A 209 7.32 -3.75 -57.89
C ALA A 209 6.79 -2.72 -58.89
N LEU A 210 7.35 -2.63 -60.11
CA LEU A 210 6.87 -1.71 -61.15
C LEU A 210 5.46 -2.06 -61.65
N SER A 211 5.12 -3.36 -61.72
CA SER A 211 3.77 -3.83 -62.08
C SER A 211 2.75 -3.38 -61.02
N ALA A 212 3.06 -3.59 -59.74
CA ALA A 212 2.22 -3.14 -58.64
C ALA A 212 2.08 -1.61 -58.57
N LEU A 213 3.18 -0.88 -58.74
CA LEU A 213 3.18 0.59 -58.82
C LEU A 213 2.30 1.10 -59.95
N SER A 214 2.27 0.41 -61.09
CA SER A 214 1.40 0.75 -62.23
C SER A 214 -0.10 0.63 -61.91
N GLN A 215 -0.46 -0.12 -60.86
CA GLN A 215 -1.82 -0.27 -60.34
C GLN A 215 -2.08 0.58 -59.08
N GLY A 216 -1.11 1.42 -58.68
CA GLY A 216 -1.19 2.32 -57.53
C GLY A 216 -0.82 1.68 -56.18
N TYR A 217 -0.19 0.50 -56.18
CA TYR A 217 0.31 -0.15 -54.97
C TYR A 217 1.77 0.21 -54.67
N VAL A 218 2.06 0.59 -53.43
CA VAL A 218 3.42 0.94 -53.02
C VAL A 218 4.20 -0.31 -52.64
N MET A 219 5.00 -0.85 -53.58
CA MET A 219 5.81 -2.05 -53.37
C MET A 219 7.31 -1.76 -53.52
N ILE A 220 8.09 -2.20 -52.54
CA ILE A 220 9.55 -2.14 -52.52
C ILE A 220 10.09 -3.49 -52.99
N ALA A 221 10.95 -3.50 -54.02
CA ALA A 221 11.59 -4.73 -54.47
C ALA A 221 12.91 -5.00 -53.75
N LEU A 222 13.17 -6.27 -53.46
CA LEU A 222 14.43 -6.77 -52.90
C LEU A 222 15.12 -7.75 -53.87
N TYR A 223 16.44 -7.93 -53.68
CA TYR A 223 17.23 -8.97 -54.34
C TYR A 223 16.90 -10.36 -53.78
N GLY A 224 15.74 -10.92 -54.14
CA GLY A 224 15.28 -12.21 -53.65
C GLY A 224 14.71 -12.17 -52.22
N CYS A 225 14.14 -13.30 -51.79
CA CYS A 225 13.37 -13.40 -50.55
C CYS A 225 14.20 -13.41 -49.25
N GLU A 226 15.50 -13.69 -49.31
CA GLU A 226 16.39 -13.74 -48.14
C GLU A 226 17.02 -12.39 -47.77
N CYS A 227 16.85 -11.36 -48.61
CA CYS A 227 17.60 -10.10 -48.52
C CYS A 227 16.87 -8.94 -47.84
N GLY A 228 15.77 -9.19 -47.11
CA GLY A 228 15.04 -8.16 -46.35
C GLY A 228 15.41 -8.07 -44.87
N ALA A 229 15.97 -9.15 -44.31
CA ALA A 229 16.46 -9.21 -42.94
C ALA A 229 17.67 -10.15 -42.85
N SER A 230 18.71 -9.74 -42.13
CA SER A 230 20.00 -10.45 -42.05
C SER A 230 20.41 -10.77 -40.61
N GLY A 231 21.39 -11.66 -40.46
CA GLY A 231 21.96 -12.06 -39.16
C GLY A 231 21.15 -13.11 -38.41
N THR A 232 21.75 -13.67 -37.35
CA THR A 232 21.09 -14.58 -36.40
C THR A 232 19.99 -13.87 -35.60
N ASN A 233 20.16 -12.56 -35.35
CA ASN A 233 19.23 -11.75 -34.58
C ASN A 233 18.08 -11.12 -35.40
N ALA A 234 17.91 -11.49 -36.68
CA ALA A 234 16.84 -10.97 -37.54
C ALA A 234 16.74 -9.42 -37.55
N MET A 235 17.79 -8.76 -38.07
CA MET A 235 17.80 -7.29 -38.24
C MET A 235 17.35 -6.91 -39.65
N LEU A 236 16.51 -5.88 -39.79
CA LEU A 236 16.14 -5.32 -41.09
C LEU A 236 17.38 -4.77 -41.81
N ILE A 237 17.39 -4.82 -43.15
CA ILE A 237 18.41 -4.10 -43.93
C ILE A 237 18.27 -2.58 -43.74
N GLU A 238 19.40 -1.86 -43.83
CA GLU A 238 19.46 -0.41 -43.56
C GLU A 238 18.44 0.39 -44.37
N ASP A 239 18.23 0.03 -45.64
CA ASP A 239 17.28 0.71 -46.53
C ASP A 239 15.81 0.61 -46.08
N LEU A 240 15.43 -0.45 -45.34
CA LEU A 240 14.05 -0.63 -44.85
C LEU A 240 13.83 0.03 -43.48
N VAL A 241 14.90 0.29 -42.72
CA VAL A 241 14.82 0.87 -41.36
C VAL A 241 14.07 2.21 -41.33
N PRO A 242 14.29 3.17 -42.26
CA PRO A 242 13.57 4.44 -42.27
C PRO A 242 12.06 4.33 -42.50
N PHE A 243 11.59 3.24 -43.11
CA PHE A 243 10.17 3.04 -43.42
C PHE A 243 9.42 2.24 -42.35
N ALA A 244 10.16 1.60 -41.43
CA ALA A 244 9.62 0.71 -40.41
C ALA A 244 9.51 1.42 -39.05
N GLU A 245 8.77 2.52 -39.00
CA GLU A 245 8.41 3.20 -37.75
C GLU A 245 7.37 2.39 -36.96
N LYS A 246 7.25 2.70 -35.66
CA LYS A 246 6.29 2.04 -34.76
C LYS A 246 4.87 2.12 -35.34
N ASP A 247 4.14 1.01 -35.26
CA ASP A 247 2.78 0.84 -35.76
C ASP A 247 2.62 0.93 -37.29
N SER A 248 3.72 0.98 -38.07
CA SER A 248 3.67 0.87 -39.54
C SER A 248 3.20 -0.52 -40.00
N ALA A 249 2.46 -0.55 -41.11
CA ALA A 249 1.87 -1.75 -41.69
C ALA A 249 2.62 -2.20 -42.95
N TRP A 250 3.00 -3.48 -42.97
CA TRP A 250 3.82 -4.11 -43.99
C TRP A 250 3.11 -5.30 -44.64
N LEU A 251 3.16 -5.37 -45.96
CA LEU A 251 2.53 -6.42 -46.75
C LEU A 251 3.56 -7.13 -47.62
N ILE A 252 3.62 -8.46 -47.57
CA ILE A 252 4.66 -9.23 -48.25
C ILE A 252 4.04 -10.04 -49.39
N ALA A 253 4.45 -9.76 -50.63
CA ALA A 253 4.00 -10.39 -51.86
C ALA A 253 5.20 -11.04 -52.60
N PHE A 254 5.67 -12.17 -52.08
CA PHE A 254 6.72 -13.00 -52.72
C PHE A 254 6.13 -14.06 -53.65
N ASP A 255 6.96 -14.60 -54.54
CA ASP A 255 6.55 -15.59 -55.54
C ASP A 255 5.99 -16.88 -54.92
N GLN A 256 5.00 -17.45 -55.60
CA GLN A 256 4.40 -18.72 -55.27
C GLN A 256 5.17 -19.86 -55.96
N ASP A 257 6.38 -20.15 -55.48
CA ASP A 257 7.19 -21.26 -56.00
C ASP A 257 6.56 -22.63 -55.68
N THR A 258 6.61 -23.56 -56.65
CA THR A 258 6.16 -24.95 -56.48
C THR A 258 7.28 -25.90 -56.05
N LYS A 259 8.55 -25.47 -56.17
CA LYS A 259 9.73 -26.27 -55.81
C LYS A 259 9.94 -26.22 -54.28
N ARG A 260 9.94 -27.39 -53.62
CA ARG A 260 10.09 -27.50 -52.16
C ARG A 260 11.31 -26.77 -51.58
N SER A 261 12.45 -26.78 -52.27
CA SER A 261 13.66 -26.07 -51.79
C SER A 261 13.49 -24.55 -51.80
N ALA A 262 12.78 -24.00 -52.79
CA ALA A 262 12.50 -22.58 -52.89
C ALA A 262 11.43 -22.15 -51.87
N GLN A 263 10.38 -22.95 -51.68
CA GLN A 263 9.37 -22.75 -50.63
C GLN A 263 10.00 -22.68 -49.22
N LYS A 264 10.98 -23.56 -48.93
CA LYS A 264 11.73 -23.54 -47.67
C LYS A 264 12.53 -22.24 -47.49
N ALA A 265 13.24 -21.79 -48.53
CA ALA A 265 14.03 -20.56 -48.49
C ALA A 265 13.14 -19.32 -48.28
N VAL A 266 12.03 -19.21 -49.03
CA VAL A 266 11.04 -18.13 -48.91
C VAL A 266 10.40 -18.13 -47.52
N ALA A 267 9.98 -19.29 -46.99
CA ALA A 267 9.40 -19.38 -45.65
C ALA A 267 10.40 -18.95 -44.56
N ARG A 268 11.68 -19.34 -44.68
CA ARG A 268 12.75 -18.93 -43.76
C ARG A 268 13.01 -17.43 -43.85
N GLY A 269 13.12 -16.87 -45.05
CA GLY A 269 13.30 -15.43 -45.28
C GLY A 269 12.15 -14.61 -44.70
N LYS A 270 10.90 -15.04 -44.96
CA LYS A 270 9.69 -14.44 -44.38
C LYS A 270 9.76 -14.44 -42.85
N ARG A 271 9.97 -15.58 -42.19
CA ARG A 271 10.01 -15.64 -40.72
C ARG A 271 11.02 -14.67 -40.11
N LYS A 272 12.23 -14.56 -40.69
CA LYS A 272 13.23 -13.58 -40.25
C LYS A 272 12.73 -12.15 -40.42
N LEU A 273 12.11 -11.83 -41.55
CA LEU A 273 11.56 -10.52 -41.84
C LEU A 273 10.39 -10.15 -40.91
N PHE A 274 9.45 -11.07 -40.67
CA PHE A 274 8.36 -10.89 -39.70
C PHE A 274 8.90 -10.64 -38.29
N SER A 275 9.90 -11.41 -37.84
CA SER A 275 10.56 -11.20 -36.55
C SER A 275 11.23 -9.82 -36.46
N ALA A 276 11.90 -9.39 -37.54
CA ALA A 276 12.54 -8.08 -37.60
C ALA A 276 11.53 -6.92 -37.49
N PHE A 277 10.37 -7.04 -38.15
CA PHE A 277 9.28 -6.08 -38.01
C PHE A 277 8.64 -6.09 -36.61
N GLU A 278 8.45 -7.27 -36.02
CA GLU A 278 7.89 -7.39 -34.67
C GLU A 278 8.78 -6.72 -33.61
N LYS A 279 10.10 -6.89 -33.71
CA LYS A 279 11.09 -6.22 -32.83
C LYS A 279 11.01 -4.69 -32.89
N ARG A 280 10.50 -4.14 -33.98
CA ARG A 280 10.29 -2.69 -34.17
C ARG A 280 8.83 -2.26 -33.97
N TYR A 281 7.99 -3.13 -33.39
CA TYR A 281 6.56 -2.88 -33.17
C TYR A 281 5.78 -2.54 -34.45
N CYS A 282 6.22 -3.06 -35.59
CA CYS A 282 5.50 -2.96 -36.86
C CYS A 282 4.51 -4.13 -36.99
N TYR A 283 3.50 -3.97 -37.86
CA TYR A 283 2.56 -5.01 -38.22
C TYR A 283 2.89 -5.55 -39.60
N ALA A 284 2.89 -6.87 -39.76
CA ALA A 284 3.21 -7.50 -41.04
C ALA A 284 2.20 -8.60 -41.39
N ALA A 285 1.88 -8.74 -42.67
CA ALA A 285 1.04 -9.81 -43.19
C ALA A 285 1.47 -10.23 -44.61
N ASP A 286 1.23 -11.50 -44.93
CA ASP A 286 1.43 -12.01 -46.29
C ASP A 286 0.22 -11.71 -47.19
N ILE A 287 0.49 -11.27 -48.41
CA ILE A 287 -0.47 -11.31 -49.50
C ILE A 287 -0.36 -12.69 -50.14
N ASN A 288 -1.46 -13.44 -50.13
CA ASN A 288 -1.50 -14.82 -50.63
C ASN A 288 -2.56 -14.94 -51.72
N TRP A 289 -2.21 -15.62 -52.81
CA TRP A 289 -3.08 -15.96 -53.94
C TRP A 289 -2.81 -17.41 -54.39
N ASP A 290 -3.68 -17.99 -55.23
CA ASP A 290 -3.47 -19.36 -55.74
C ASP A 290 -2.33 -19.34 -56.77
N ALA A 291 -1.35 -20.23 -56.60
CA ALA A 291 -0.21 -20.38 -57.49
C ALA A 291 -0.62 -20.70 -58.95
N LYS A 292 -1.85 -21.18 -59.18
CA LYS A 292 -2.41 -21.42 -60.51
C LYS A 292 -2.71 -20.13 -61.28
N ASP A 293 -2.96 -19.03 -60.57
CA ASP A 293 -3.34 -17.76 -61.19
C ASP A 293 -2.13 -16.92 -61.63
N GLY A 294 -0.94 -17.24 -61.10
CA GLY A 294 0.32 -16.61 -61.47
C GLY A 294 1.41 -16.96 -60.47
N LYS A 295 2.65 -17.17 -60.96
CA LYS A 295 3.79 -17.44 -60.09
C LYS A 295 4.19 -16.18 -59.33
N GLY A 296 4.38 -15.08 -60.05
CA GLY A 296 4.61 -13.76 -59.50
C GLY A 296 3.35 -12.92 -59.39
N LEU A 297 3.45 -11.81 -58.66
CA LEU A 297 2.43 -10.77 -58.64
C LEU A 297 2.15 -10.20 -60.04
N ASP A 298 3.20 -9.98 -60.83
CA ASP A 298 3.05 -9.47 -62.20
C ASP A 298 2.31 -10.47 -63.10
N ASP A 299 2.54 -11.78 -62.93
CA ASP A 299 1.78 -12.82 -63.63
C ASP A 299 0.30 -12.81 -63.22
N LEU A 300 0.00 -12.65 -61.92
CA LEU A 300 -1.37 -12.57 -61.42
C LEU A 300 -2.12 -11.38 -62.05
N ILE A 301 -1.48 -10.21 -62.09
CA ILE A 301 -2.07 -8.99 -62.67
C ILE A 301 -2.31 -9.17 -64.17
N VAL A 302 -1.39 -9.81 -64.90
CA VAL A 302 -1.53 -10.02 -66.36
C VAL A 302 -2.60 -11.09 -66.67
N ASN A 303 -2.64 -12.19 -65.93
CA ASN A 303 -3.53 -13.32 -66.22
C ASN A 303 -4.98 -13.07 -65.81
N GLN A 304 -5.19 -12.47 -64.62
CA GLN A 304 -6.52 -12.31 -64.01
C GLN A 304 -6.98 -10.85 -63.93
N GLY A 305 -6.11 -9.90 -64.27
CA GLY A 305 -6.36 -8.46 -64.14
C GLY A 305 -6.06 -7.93 -62.73
N ALA A 306 -6.07 -6.61 -62.58
CA ALA A 306 -5.75 -5.92 -61.32
C ALA A 306 -6.70 -6.30 -60.16
N GLY A 307 -7.97 -6.63 -60.46
CA GLY A 307 -8.98 -6.98 -59.46
C GLY A 307 -8.64 -8.22 -58.62
N ALA A 308 -7.96 -9.22 -59.20
CA ALA A 308 -7.55 -10.41 -58.46
C ALA A 308 -6.48 -10.10 -57.39
N PHE A 309 -5.63 -9.10 -57.65
CA PHE A 309 -4.68 -8.63 -56.64
C PHE A 309 -5.34 -7.72 -55.61
N ASP A 310 -6.35 -6.91 -56.00
CA ASP A 310 -7.16 -6.13 -55.06
C ASP A 310 -7.79 -7.05 -53.99
N ASP A 311 -8.39 -8.17 -54.37
CA ASP A 311 -8.98 -9.14 -53.43
C ASP A 311 -7.93 -9.72 -52.47
N ALA A 312 -6.77 -10.12 -52.99
CA ALA A 312 -5.68 -10.69 -52.18
C ALA A 312 -5.11 -9.64 -51.20
N TYR A 313 -5.02 -8.38 -51.62
CA TYR A 313 -4.59 -7.24 -50.82
C TYR A 313 -5.57 -6.94 -49.69
N GLU A 314 -6.88 -6.83 -49.99
CA GLU A 314 -7.92 -6.59 -48.98
C GLU A 314 -7.96 -7.68 -47.90
N MET A 315 -7.81 -8.95 -48.31
CA MET A 315 -7.72 -10.07 -47.36
C MET A 315 -6.49 -9.97 -46.44
N ALA A 316 -5.39 -9.38 -46.90
CA ALA A 316 -4.19 -9.17 -46.10
C ALA A 316 -4.36 -7.98 -45.13
N ILE A 317 -4.97 -6.89 -45.59
CA ILE A 317 -5.36 -5.75 -44.73
C ILE A 317 -6.30 -6.20 -43.60
N ALA A 318 -7.33 -6.99 -43.89
CA ALA A 318 -8.23 -7.52 -42.86
C ALA A 318 -7.51 -8.41 -41.82
N ARG A 319 -6.41 -9.08 -42.21
CA ARG A 319 -5.54 -9.82 -41.26
C ARG A 319 -4.72 -8.88 -40.38
N LEU A 320 -4.19 -7.79 -40.94
CA LEU A 320 -3.50 -6.74 -40.18
C LEU A 320 -4.44 -6.08 -39.17
N GLU A 321 -5.65 -5.72 -39.58
CA GLU A 321 -6.66 -5.13 -38.69
C GLU A 321 -6.97 -6.03 -37.48
N LYS A 322 -7.07 -7.36 -37.70
CA LYS A 322 -7.23 -8.33 -36.60
C LYS A 322 -6.03 -8.34 -35.64
N GLN A 323 -4.81 -8.23 -36.15
CA GLN A 323 -3.61 -8.10 -35.30
C GLN A 323 -3.62 -6.79 -34.50
N PHE A 324 -4.05 -5.69 -35.14
CA PHE A 324 -4.20 -4.38 -34.52
C PHE A 324 -5.23 -4.42 -33.38
N GLN A 325 -6.41 -5.00 -33.63
CA GLN A 325 -7.50 -5.15 -32.64
C GLN A 325 -7.07 -6.02 -31.45
N LYS A 326 -6.30 -7.09 -31.69
CA LYS A 326 -5.81 -8.00 -30.64
C LYS A 326 -4.80 -7.32 -29.70
N ARG A 327 -3.98 -6.38 -30.19
CA ARG A 327 -3.06 -5.56 -29.38
C ARG A 327 -3.74 -4.35 -28.72
N ARG A 328 -4.86 -3.86 -29.29
CA ARG A 328 -5.67 -2.76 -28.73
C ARG A 328 -6.48 -3.12 -27.50
N ASN A 329 -6.65 -4.41 -27.20
CA ASN A 329 -7.01 -4.84 -25.85
C ASN A 329 -5.85 -4.45 -24.91
N PHE A 330 -5.90 -3.22 -24.41
CA PHE A 330 -5.03 -2.75 -23.32
C PHE A 330 -5.00 -3.86 -22.28
N ARG A 331 -3.84 -4.51 -22.11
CA ARG A 331 -3.63 -5.35 -20.94
C ARG A 331 -3.86 -4.43 -19.76
N VAL A 332 -4.95 -4.68 -19.03
CA VAL A 332 -5.19 -4.08 -17.72
C VAL A 332 -3.86 -4.14 -16.98
N PRO A 333 -3.31 -3.00 -16.53
CA PRO A 333 -2.00 -3.00 -15.90
C PRO A 333 -1.93 -4.01 -14.74
N PRO A 334 -0.75 -4.55 -14.40
CA PRO A 334 -0.65 -5.44 -13.25
C PRO A 334 -1.13 -4.76 -11.95
N ALA A 335 -1.94 -5.47 -11.16
CA ALA A 335 -2.53 -4.96 -9.93
C ALA A 335 -1.47 -4.51 -8.89
N ASP A 336 -0.31 -5.17 -8.86
CA ASP A 336 0.81 -4.81 -7.98
C ASP A 336 1.43 -3.46 -8.35
N ARG A 337 1.53 -3.17 -9.65
CA ARG A 337 2.07 -1.91 -10.16
C ARG A 337 1.13 -0.77 -9.81
N ILE A 338 -0.15 -0.92 -10.14
CA ILE A 338 -1.17 0.10 -9.83
C ILE A 338 -1.30 0.28 -8.32
N GLY A 339 -1.29 -0.80 -7.54
CA GLY A 339 -1.34 -0.71 -6.08
C GLY A 339 -0.13 0.04 -5.48
N ARG A 340 1.08 -0.14 -6.03
CA ARG A 340 2.25 0.63 -5.62
C ARG A 340 2.15 2.10 -6.00
N GLU A 341 1.70 2.40 -7.21
CA GLU A 341 1.51 3.79 -7.68
C GLU A 341 0.48 4.53 -6.81
N ILE A 342 -0.68 3.92 -6.54
CA ILE A 342 -1.70 4.49 -5.65
C ILE A 342 -1.16 4.63 -4.22
N ALA A 343 -0.46 3.61 -3.71
CA ALA A 343 0.13 3.70 -2.37
C ALA A 343 1.13 4.84 -2.23
N GLN A 344 1.95 5.09 -3.25
CA GLN A 344 2.90 6.20 -3.25
C GLN A 344 2.18 7.56 -3.27
N GLU A 345 1.15 7.69 -4.09
CA GLU A 345 0.34 8.91 -4.22
C GLU A 345 -0.45 9.23 -2.93
N TYR A 346 -0.95 8.19 -2.24
CA TYR A 346 -1.79 8.32 -1.05
C TYR A 346 -1.05 8.06 0.27
N ARG A 347 0.29 8.06 0.27
CA ARG A 347 1.10 7.70 1.45
C ARG A 347 0.81 8.54 2.70
N ASP A 348 0.49 9.80 2.49
CA ASP A 348 0.16 10.76 3.56
C ASP A 348 -1.33 10.83 3.88
N LYS A 349 -2.17 10.14 3.09
CA LYS A 349 -3.63 10.13 3.21
C LYS A 349 -4.18 8.80 3.70
N LEU A 350 -3.49 7.69 3.47
CA LEU A 350 -3.92 6.35 3.82
C LEU A 350 -2.81 5.59 4.54
N ALA A 351 -3.20 4.84 5.57
CA ALA A 351 -2.33 3.92 6.30
C ALA A 351 -3.14 2.69 6.69
N PHE A 352 -2.51 1.53 6.77
CA PHE A 352 -3.14 0.32 7.31
C PHE A 352 -2.64 0.06 8.72
N ASN A 353 -3.49 0.22 9.74
CA ASN A 353 -3.12 -0.05 11.11
C ASN A 353 -3.18 -1.55 11.40
N ASN A 354 -2.01 -2.16 11.62
CA ASN A 354 -1.90 -3.60 11.84
C ASN A 354 -2.45 -4.06 13.21
N GLU A 355 -2.48 -3.19 14.22
CA GLU A 355 -2.91 -3.56 15.58
C GLU A 355 -4.41 -3.84 15.65
N ILE A 356 -5.21 -3.05 14.93
CA ILE A 356 -6.66 -3.19 14.84
C ILE A 356 -7.13 -3.78 13.50
N ALA A 357 -6.20 -4.03 12.58
CA ALA A 357 -6.44 -4.56 11.24
C ALA A 357 -7.45 -3.75 10.41
N LEU A 358 -7.39 -2.41 10.50
CA LEU A 358 -8.25 -1.48 9.78
C LEU A 358 -7.42 -0.49 8.95
N TRP A 359 -8.03 -0.02 7.86
CA TRP A 359 -7.53 1.12 7.13
C TRP A 359 -7.79 2.39 7.93
N MET A 360 -6.86 3.33 7.85
CA MET A 360 -6.94 4.65 8.46
C MET A 360 -6.81 5.67 7.33
N ARG A 361 -7.68 6.68 7.31
CA ARG A 361 -7.62 7.80 6.37
C ARG A 361 -7.39 9.10 7.11
N TYR A 362 -6.41 9.85 6.65
CA TYR A 362 -6.08 11.16 7.18
C TYR A 362 -7.07 12.20 6.68
N GLU A 363 -7.56 13.04 7.58
CA GLU A 363 -8.54 14.10 7.31
C GLU A 363 -9.88 13.59 6.74
N ALA A 364 -10.30 12.38 7.15
CA ALA A 364 -11.56 11.80 6.71
C ALA A 364 -12.78 12.46 7.38
N ASP A 365 -12.78 12.53 8.71
CA ASP A 365 -13.88 13.12 9.49
C ASP A 365 -13.58 14.57 9.89
N TYR A 366 -12.35 14.83 10.32
CA TYR A 366 -11.89 16.14 10.76
C TYR A 366 -10.48 16.44 10.23
N ALA A 367 -10.16 17.71 10.02
CA ALA A 367 -8.80 18.13 9.66
C ALA A 367 -7.79 17.61 10.70
N GLY A 368 -6.60 17.23 10.26
CA GLY A 368 -5.52 16.85 11.17
C GLY A 368 -5.57 15.48 11.85
N VAL A 369 -6.64 14.69 11.70
CA VAL A 369 -6.81 13.40 12.40
C VAL A 369 -6.94 12.21 11.46
N TRP A 370 -6.56 11.02 11.95
CA TRP A 370 -6.73 9.74 11.27
C TRP A 370 -8.00 9.03 11.74
N SER A 371 -8.92 8.77 10.81
CA SER A 371 -10.15 8.04 11.10
C SER A 371 -10.11 6.62 10.51
N PRO A 372 -10.76 5.64 11.16
CA PRO A 372 -10.87 4.29 10.61
C PRO A 372 -11.80 4.27 9.39
N GLU A 373 -11.43 3.45 8.40
CA GLU A 373 -12.20 3.21 7.17
C GLU A 373 -12.45 1.71 6.98
N THR A 374 -13.59 1.38 6.37
CA THR A 374 -13.93 -0.02 6.07
C THR A 374 -13.18 -0.52 4.84
N HIS A 375 -13.05 -1.84 4.71
CA HIS A 375 -12.38 -2.42 3.55
C HIS A 375 -13.13 -2.10 2.25
N GLU A 376 -14.47 -2.16 2.32
CA GLU A 376 -15.38 -1.91 1.21
C GLU A 376 -15.27 -0.46 0.72
N PHE A 377 -15.10 0.50 1.63
CA PHE A 377 -14.92 1.91 1.26
C PHE A 377 -13.61 2.12 0.50
N ILE A 378 -12.51 1.52 0.96
CA ILE A 378 -11.22 1.59 0.26
C ILE A 378 -11.29 0.95 -1.13
N GLU A 379 -11.97 -0.19 -1.27
CA GLU A 379 -12.19 -0.81 -2.57
C GLU A 379 -13.02 0.10 -3.51
N ALA A 380 -14.03 0.79 -2.98
CA ALA A 380 -14.82 1.76 -3.75
C ALA A 380 -13.97 2.97 -4.20
N VAL A 381 -13.11 3.50 -3.34
CA VAL A 381 -12.16 4.58 -3.68
C VAL A 381 -11.20 4.13 -4.78
N VAL A 382 -10.62 2.92 -4.66
CA VAL A 382 -9.75 2.37 -5.71
C VAL A 382 -10.51 2.22 -7.02
N SER A 383 -11.75 1.73 -6.99
CA SER A 383 -12.60 1.63 -8.19
C SER A 383 -12.79 2.99 -8.87
N GLN A 384 -13.06 4.05 -8.11
CA GLN A 384 -13.21 5.42 -8.64
C GLN A 384 -11.89 5.94 -9.22
N ILE A 385 -10.75 5.66 -8.59
CA ILE A 385 -9.42 6.03 -9.10
C ILE A 385 -9.17 5.34 -10.44
N LEU A 386 -9.45 4.03 -10.56
CA LEU A 386 -9.29 3.28 -11.81
C LEU A 386 -10.13 3.87 -12.94
N ALA A 387 -11.40 4.17 -12.66
CA ALA A 387 -12.30 4.82 -13.62
C ALA A 387 -11.77 6.19 -14.06
N SER A 388 -11.25 7.00 -13.13
CA SER A 388 -10.67 8.32 -13.46
C SER A 388 -9.40 8.23 -14.32
N LYS A 389 -8.64 7.13 -14.19
CA LYS A 389 -7.45 6.83 -15.00
C LYS A 389 -7.81 6.14 -16.33
N GLY A 390 -9.09 5.94 -16.64
CA GLY A 390 -9.55 5.26 -17.86
C GLY A 390 -9.20 3.77 -17.89
N ILE A 391 -8.93 3.16 -16.73
CA ILE A 391 -8.62 1.72 -16.61
C ILE A 391 -9.94 0.96 -16.47
N GLU A 392 -10.41 0.44 -17.60
CA GLU A 392 -11.64 -0.35 -17.70
C GLU A 392 -11.35 -1.80 -18.13
N GLY A 393 -12.37 -2.67 -18.12
CA GLY A 393 -12.24 -4.02 -18.70
C GLY A 393 -11.51 -5.07 -17.85
N TYR A 394 -11.30 -4.83 -16.55
CA TYR A 394 -10.70 -5.81 -15.62
C TYR A 394 -11.65 -6.95 -15.19
N ASN A 395 -12.95 -6.84 -15.50
CA ASN A 395 -13.98 -7.89 -15.45
C ASN A 395 -14.18 -8.65 -14.13
N SER A 396 -13.38 -8.39 -13.08
CA SER A 396 -13.39 -9.10 -11.82
C SER A 396 -13.06 -8.18 -10.66
N HIS A 397 -13.87 -8.25 -9.60
CA HIS A 397 -13.62 -7.53 -8.35
C HIS A 397 -12.28 -7.96 -7.70
N THR A 398 -11.79 -9.18 -7.97
CA THR A 398 -10.49 -9.68 -7.51
C THR A 398 -9.33 -8.77 -7.92
N TYR A 399 -9.43 -8.08 -9.06
CA TYR A 399 -8.41 -7.13 -9.50
C TYR A 399 -8.28 -5.95 -8.51
N ILE A 400 -9.40 -5.39 -8.08
CA ILE A 400 -9.45 -4.31 -7.08
C ILE A 400 -8.92 -4.82 -5.74
N THR A 401 -9.38 -5.98 -5.27
CA THR A 401 -8.92 -6.56 -4.00
C THR A 401 -7.40 -6.80 -4.02
N ASN A 402 -6.83 -7.23 -5.16
CA ASN A 402 -5.38 -7.40 -5.30
C ASN A 402 -4.61 -6.06 -5.30
N ILE A 403 -5.18 -5.00 -5.89
CA ILE A 403 -4.64 -3.64 -5.77
C ILE A 403 -4.62 -3.21 -4.31
N VAL A 404 -5.73 -3.38 -3.58
CA VAL A 404 -5.82 -3.01 -2.16
C VAL A 404 -4.84 -3.83 -1.31
N LYS A 405 -4.63 -5.11 -1.61
CA LYS A 405 -3.57 -5.93 -0.97
C LYS A 405 -2.17 -5.38 -1.25
N ALA A 406 -1.88 -5.01 -2.49
CA ALA A 406 -0.61 -4.39 -2.85
C ALA A 406 -0.40 -3.05 -2.14
N MET A 407 -1.45 -2.21 -2.06
CA MET A 407 -1.43 -0.97 -1.28
C MET A 407 -1.17 -1.23 0.21
N ARG A 408 -1.85 -2.23 0.80
CA ARG A 408 -1.69 -2.61 2.21
C ARG A 408 -0.24 -2.96 2.51
N ASN A 409 0.42 -3.71 1.63
CA ASN A 409 1.82 -4.11 1.83
C ASN A 409 2.77 -2.90 1.87
N GLN A 410 2.43 -1.80 1.19
CA GLN A 410 3.23 -0.57 1.17
C GLN A 410 2.89 0.40 2.31
N LEU A 411 1.62 0.42 2.75
CA LEU A 411 1.07 1.38 3.71
C LEU A 411 0.86 0.81 5.12
N ILE A 412 1.35 -0.41 5.37
CA ILE A 412 1.21 -1.06 6.67
C ILE A 412 2.01 -0.34 7.76
N VAL A 413 1.33 -0.03 8.85
CA VAL A 413 1.90 0.54 10.07
C VAL A 413 1.80 -0.53 11.15
N ARG A 414 2.95 -1.05 11.58
CA ARG A 414 3.03 -2.16 12.55
C ARG A 414 2.50 -1.76 13.92
N LYS A 415 2.89 -0.58 14.41
CA LYS A 415 2.47 0.01 15.68
C LYS A 415 2.00 1.43 15.43
N TRP A 416 0.82 1.78 15.92
CA TRP A 416 0.28 3.12 15.79
C TRP A 416 0.87 4.03 16.87
N LEU A 417 2.02 4.63 16.57
CA LEU A 417 2.69 5.57 17.47
C LEU A 417 2.05 6.95 17.35
N GLU A 418 0.92 7.12 18.03
CA GLU A 418 0.26 8.41 18.18
C GLU A 418 1.06 9.32 19.10
N ALA A 419 1.20 10.60 18.71
CA ALA A 419 1.90 11.58 19.52
C ALA A 419 1.25 11.76 20.90
N SER A 420 2.08 11.89 21.94
CA SER A 420 1.56 12.02 23.30
C SER A 420 0.84 13.35 23.47
N PRO A 421 -0.34 13.38 24.11
CA PRO A 421 -1.04 14.63 24.46
C PRO A 421 -0.28 15.50 25.46
N ARG A 422 0.78 14.95 26.08
CA ARG A 422 1.73 15.69 26.91
C ARG A 422 2.76 16.48 26.10
N GLU A 423 2.91 16.14 24.81
CA GLU A 423 3.86 16.75 23.88
C GLU A 423 3.13 17.58 22.82
N LEU A 424 2.09 16.99 22.21
CA LEU A 424 1.33 17.56 21.10
C LEU A 424 -0.17 17.46 21.38
N LEU A 425 -0.85 18.60 21.51
CA LEU A 425 -2.28 18.66 21.77
C LEU A 425 -3.05 19.12 20.51
N PRO A 426 -3.92 18.28 19.95
CA PRO A 426 -4.64 18.58 18.70
C PRO A 426 -5.85 19.49 18.88
N PHE A 427 -5.96 20.54 18.04
CA PHE A 427 -7.07 21.48 17.93
C PHE A 427 -7.56 21.55 16.47
N MET A 428 -8.73 22.17 16.23
CA MET A 428 -9.28 22.28 14.87
C MET A 428 -8.37 23.02 13.88
N ASN A 429 -7.64 24.04 14.36
CA ASN A 429 -6.76 24.89 13.54
C ASN A 429 -5.28 24.45 13.54
N GLY A 430 -4.92 23.36 14.20
CA GLY A 430 -3.54 22.86 14.24
C GLY A 430 -3.23 22.05 15.49
N VAL A 431 -1.95 21.86 15.77
CA VAL A 431 -1.46 21.08 16.92
C VAL A 431 -0.59 21.97 17.79
N VAL A 432 -0.90 22.11 19.07
CA VAL A 432 -0.09 22.91 19.99
C VAL A 432 1.02 22.04 20.56
N GLU A 433 2.26 22.50 20.43
CA GLU A 433 3.41 21.91 21.10
C GLU A 433 3.44 22.35 22.58
N MET A 434 3.32 21.40 23.51
CA MET A 434 3.16 21.68 24.94
C MET A 434 4.40 22.28 25.59
N SER A 435 5.59 22.03 25.05
CA SER A 435 6.85 22.57 25.59
C SER A 435 7.04 24.06 25.27
N THR A 436 6.56 24.52 24.11
CA THR A 436 6.76 25.89 23.64
C THR A 436 5.47 26.73 23.62
N GLY A 437 4.30 26.09 23.69
CA GLY A 437 3.01 26.72 23.48
C GLY A 437 2.73 27.12 22.03
N LYS A 438 3.57 26.70 21.08
CA LYS A 438 3.46 27.09 19.67
C LYS A 438 2.41 26.26 18.94
N LEU A 439 1.56 26.92 18.16
CA LEU A 439 0.66 26.27 17.22
C LEU A 439 1.43 25.83 15.96
N LEU A 440 1.47 24.52 15.72
CA LEU A 440 2.04 23.87 14.55
C LEU A 440 0.93 23.48 13.56
N PRO A 441 1.23 23.40 12.25
CA PRO A 441 0.29 22.87 11.28
C PRO A 441 0.02 21.38 11.56
N HIS A 442 -1.17 20.93 11.13
CA HIS A 442 -1.51 19.52 11.09
C HIS A 442 -0.50 18.72 10.26
N SER A 443 -0.15 17.53 10.73
CA SER A 443 0.72 16.61 9.99
C SER A 443 0.26 15.16 10.15
N PRO A 444 0.21 14.38 9.05
CA PRO A 444 -0.11 12.96 9.10
C PRO A 444 0.91 12.19 9.96
N THR A 445 2.15 12.68 10.07
CA THR A 445 3.23 12.04 10.84
C THR A 445 2.96 11.97 12.34
N TYR A 446 2.11 12.85 12.89
CA TYR A 446 1.75 12.83 14.32
C TYR A 446 0.80 11.69 14.68
N ARG A 447 0.16 11.06 13.68
CA ARG A 447 -0.74 9.90 13.84
C ARG A 447 -1.91 10.12 14.83
N LEU A 448 -2.27 11.38 15.06
CA LEU A 448 -3.37 11.80 15.93
C LEU A 448 -4.69 11.18 15.46
N THR A 449 -5.45 10.60 16.38
CA THR A 449 -6.75 9.96 16.10
C THR A 449 -7.93 10.73 16.67
N TRP A 450 -7.64 11.83 17.35
CA TRP A 450 -8.60 12.70 17.99
C TRP A 450 -8.13 14.15 17.92
N GLN A 451 -9.06 15.08 18.13
CA GLN A 451 -8.77 16.50 18.32
C GLN A 451 -9.79 17.15 19.26
N LEU A 452 -9.40 18.27 19.86
CA LEU A 452 -10.30 19.15 20.59
C LEU A 452 -11.24 19.86 19.60
N PRO A 453 -12.55 19.94 19.88
CA PRO A 453 -13.54 20.50 18.94
C PRO A 453 -13.58 22.04 18.99
N ARG A 454 -12.42 22.68 19.05
CA ARG A 454 -12.27 24.15 19.06
C ARG A 454 -10.95 24.56 18.45
N GLU A 455 -10.87 25.81 18.04
CA GLU A 455 -9.62 26.43 17.63
C GLU A 455 -8.79 26.85 18.84
N TYR A 456 -7.47 26.72 18.73
CA TYR A 456 -6.54 27.27 19.70
C TYR A 456 -6.42 28.78 19.52
N ASP A 457 -6.77 29.54 20.55
CA ASP A 457 -6.56 30.99 20.64
C ASP A 457 -5.69 31.31 21.87
N PRO A 458 -4.40 31.67 21.71
CA PRO A 458 -3.53 32.01 22.83
C PRO A 458 -3.90 33.33 23.53
N HIS A 459 -4.78 34.15 22.94
CA HIS A 459 -5.22 35.42 23.51
C HIS A 459 -6.49 35.32 24.35
N ALA A 460 -7.20 34.19 24.29
CA ALA A 460 -8.36 33.93 25.13
C ALA A 460 -7.95 33.85 26.61
N LYS A 461 -8.49 34.75 27.44
CA LYS A 461 -8.17 34.86 28.87
C LYS A 461 -9.38 34.89 29.81
N ASN A 462 -10.57 35.22 29.31
CA ASN A 462 -11.75 35.34 30.16
C ASN A 462 -12.50 34.01 30.28
N TRP A 463 -12.62 33.50 31.51
CA TRP A 463 -13.39 32.30 31.86
C TRP A 463 -14.17 32.48 33.17
N SER A 464 -14.65 33.70 33.42
CA SER A 464 -15.30 34.12 34.67
C SER A 464 -16.54 33.32 35.06
N GLU A 465 -17.35 32.87 34.10
CA GLU A 465 -18.56 32.10 34.40
C GLU A 465 -18.21 30.66 34.78
N ILE A 466 -17.20 30.07 34.13
CA ILE A 466 -16.64 28.77 34.53
C ILE A 466 -16.00 28.89 35.93
N ASP A 467 -15.27 29.97 36.20
CA ASP A 467 -14.64 30.23 37.49
C ASP A 467 -15.67 30.32 38.63
N ALA A 468 -16.70 31.15 38.45
CA ALA A 468 -17.80 31.28 39.40
C ALA A 468 -18.57 29.97 39.60
N PHE A 469 -18.69 29.15 38.55
CA PHE A 469 -19.26 27.81 38.66
C PHE A 469 -18.38 26.87 39.49
N LEU A 470 -17.06 26.89 39.30
CA LEU A 470 -16.13 26.08 40.08
C LEU A 470 -16.07 26.55 41.55
N ASP A 471 -16.18 27.84 41.82
CA ASP A 471 -16.35 28.40 43.18
C ASP A 471 -17.63 27.87 43.83
N HIS A 472 -18.73 27.83 43.08
CA HIS A 472 -19.98 27.27 43.57
C HIS A 472 -19.83 25.77 43.89
N LEU A 473 -19.28 25.00 42.96
CA LEU A 473 -19.13 23.55 43.08
C LEU A 473 -18.19 23.14 44.24
N SER A 474 -17.13 23.91 44.43
CA SER A 474 -16.17 23.75 45.54
C SER A 474 -16.67 24.31 46.87
N ASN A 475 -17.88 24.90 46.91
CA ASN A 475 -18.41 25.62 48.06
C ASN A 475 -17.46 26.73 48.57
N GLY A 476 -16.72 27.38 47.67
CA GLY A 476 -15.74 28.42 47.98
C GLY A 476 -14.40 27.90 48.51
N ASN A 477 -14.16 26.58 48.51
CA ASN A 477 -12.89 26.02 48.94
C ASN A 477 -11.88 25.98 47.77
N ASP A 478 -10.84 26.82 47.87
CA ASP A 478 -9.79 26.94 46.85
C ASP A 478 -9.04 25.63 46.59
N SER A 479 -8.85 24.78 47.60
CA SER A 479 -8.15 23.49 47.44
C SER A 479 -8.98 22.49 46.63
N ILE A 480 -10.31 22.47 46.82
CA ILE A 480 -11.22 21.65 46.01
C ILE A 480 -11.28 22.20 44.57
N LYS A 481 -11.37 23.52 44.42
CA LYS A 481 -11.36 24.17 43.11
C LYS A 481 -10.08 23.83 42.34
N ASP A 482 -8.93 23.96 42.98
CA ASP A 482 -7.63 23.60 42.40
C ASP A 482 -7.52 22.11 42.05
N LEU A 483 -8.07 21.22 42.87
CA LEU A 483 -8.18 19.79 42.55
C LEU A 483 -9.00 19.54 41.29
N LEU A 484 -10.15 20.20 41.13
CA LEU A 484 -10.99 20.07 39.94
C LEU A 484 -10.29 20.61 38.68
N LEU A 485 -9.55 21.72 38.80
CA LEU A 485 -8.72 22.28 37.73
C LEU A 485 -7.58 21.33 37.33
N CYS A 486 -6.88 20.78 38.31
CA CYS A 486 -5.84 19.75 38.10
C CYS A 486 -6.41 18.50 37.43
N TYR A 487 -7.64 18.10 37.78
CA TYR A 487 -8.33 17.00 37.13
C TYR A 487 -8.65 17.31 35.65
N CYS A 488 -9.13 18.52 35.34
CA CYS A 488 -9.31 18.96 33.95
C CYS A 488 -8.01 18.92 33.14
N ASN A 489 -6.87 19.31 33.74
CA ASN A 489 -5.54 19.21 33.12
C ASN A 489 -5.17 17.75 32.86
N ALA A 490 -5.36 16.88 33.85
CA ALA A 490 -5.12 15.45 33.73
C ALA A 490 -5.95 14.79 32.61
N VAL A 491 -7.20 15.22 32.41
CA VAL A 491 -8.06 14.75 31.31
C VAL A 491 -7.51 15.19 29.95
N LEU A 492 -7.14 16.47 29.78
CA LEU A 492 -6.56 16.98 28.53
C LEU A 492 -5.28 16.22 28.16
N LYS A 493 -4.34 16.11 29.11
CA LYS A 493 -3.03 15.49 28.93
C LYS A 493 -3.04 13.96 29.00
N GLY A 494 -4.15 13.34 29.42
CA GLY A 494 -4.29 11.88 29.56
C GLY A 494 -3.37 11.32 30.63
N ARG A 495 -3.41 11.88 31.84
CA ARG A 495 -2.55 11.53 32.98
C ARG A 495 -2.98 10.23 33.68
N HIS A 496 -3.20 9.19 32.89
CA HIS A 496 -3.52 7.84 33.36
C HIS A 496 -2.38 7.23 34.21
N ASP A 497 -1.16 7.76 34.08
CA ASP A 497 0.02 7.45 34.91
C ASP A 497 -0.21 7.65 36.41
N LEU A 498 -1.14 8.54 36.76
CA LEU A 498 -1.49 8.80 38.17
C LEU A 498 -2.29 7.65 38.81
N GLN A 499 -2.91 6.77 38.01
CA GLN A 499 -3.81 5.71 38.48
C GLN A 499 -4.93 6.24 39.40
N LYS A 500 -5.46 7.44 39.09
CA LYS A 500 -6.51 8.12 39.86
C LYS A 500 -7.78 8.30 39.03
N PHE A 501 -8.92 8.33 39.72
CA PHE A 501 -10.20 8.78 39.18
C PHE A 501 -10.93 9.67 40.19
N VAL A 502 -11.71 10.62 39.70
CA VAL A 502 -12.51 11.51 40.54
C VAL A 502 -13.92 10.92 40.71
N HIS A 503 -14.40 10.93 41.95
CA HIS A 503 -15.76 10.57 42.32
C HIS A 503 -16.45 11.80 42.93
N LEU A 504 -17.31 12.44 42.15
CA LEU A 504 -18.16 13.52 42.66
C LEU A 504 -19.39 12.91 43.34
N ILE A 505 -19.59 13.23 44.61
CA ILE A 505 -20.69 12.71 45.41
C ILE A 505 -21.49 13.84 46.06
N GLY A 506 -22.80 13.72 46.09
CA GLY A 506 -23.68 14.62 46.84
C GLY A 506 -25.10 14.66 46.27
N PRO A 507 -26.03 15.41 46.86
CA PRO A 507 -27.43 15.47 46.42
C PRO A 507 -27.61 15.93 44.96
N GLY A 508 -28.80 15.67 44.40
CA GLY A 508 -29.15 16.16 43.07
C GLY A 508 -29.21 17.69 43.01
N GLY A 509 -28.76 18.29 41.90
CA GLY A 509 -28.83 19.75 41.70
C GLY A 509 -27.67 20.55 42.30
N THR A 510 -26.55 19.89 42.65
CA THR A 510 -25.34 20.51 43.23
C THR A 510 -24.26 20.88 42.21
N GLY A 511 -24.54 20.74 40.91
CA GLY A 511 -23.58 21.07 39.84
C GLY A 511 -22.72 19.90 39.34
N LYS A 512 -22.78 18.71 39.96
CA LYS A 512 -22.04 17.49 39.51
C LYS A 512 -22.17 17.20 38.01
N GLY A 513 -23.41 17.13 37.52
CA GLY A 513 -23.68 16.88 36.10
C GLY A 513 -23.29 18.07 35.20
N SER A 514 -23.22 19.29 35.73
CA SER A 514 -22.73 20.44 34.98
C SER A 514 -21.22 20.42 34.85
N PHE A 515 -20.50 19.93 35.87
CA PHE A 515 -19.06 19.69 35.81
C PHE A 515 -18.70 18.61 34.80
N SER A 516 -19.42 17.47 34.80
CA SER A 516 -19.15 16.44 33.78
C SER A 516 -19.37 16.96 32.37
N ARG A 517 -20.41 17.76 32.13
CA ARG A 517 -20.63 18.45 30.84
C ARG A 517 -19.51 19.44 30.51
N LEU A 518 -19.01 20.21 31.48
CA LEU A 518 -17.84 21.07 31.28
C LEU A 518 -16.61 20.26 30.85
N VAL A 519 -16.33 19.13 31.50
CA VAL A 519 -15.20 18.25 31.14
C VAL A 519 -15.43 17.62 29.75
N VAL A 520 -16.65 17.17 29.45
CA VAL A 520 -17.02 16.65 28.12
C VAL A 520 -16.80 17.73 27.05
N ASN A 521 -17.25 18.96 27.26
CA ASN A 521 -17.06 20.07 26.33
C ASN A 521 -15.59 20.50 26.22
N LEU A 522 -14.82 20.34 27.30
CA LEU A 522 -13.39 20.59 27.31
C LEU A 522 -12.62 19.64 26.38
N ILE A 523 -13.05 18.39 26.20
CA ILE A 523 -12.37 17.44 25.28
C ILE A 523 -13.15 17.14 24.00
N GLY A 524 -14.45 17.42 23.96
CA GLY A 524 -15.37 17.06 22.89
C GLY A 524 -16.04 15.70 23.10
N GLU A 525 -17.33 15.64 22.78
CA GLU A 525 -18.16 14.44 22.94
C GLU A 525 -17.59 13.21 22.21
N GLN A 526 -16.99 13.41 21.04
CA GLN A 526 -16.35 12.35 20.25
C GLN A 526 -15.19 11.67 20.98
N ASN A 527 -14.62 12.32 21.99
CA ASN A 527 -13.49 11.82 22.78
C ASN A 527 -13.92 11.19 24.11
N VAL A 528 -15.22 11.04 24.36
CA VAL A 528 -15.78 10.48 25.59
C VAL A 528 -16.48 9.15 25.31
N HIS A 529 -16.39 8.23 26.26
CA HIS A 529 -17.31 7.09 26.38
C HIS A 529 -18.14 7.26 27.64
N THR A 530 -19.46 7.16 27.53
CA THR A 530 -20.38 7.25 28.68
C THR A 530 -21.06 5.91 28.87
N THR A 531 -21.00 5.34 30.07
CA THR A 531 -21.59 4.04 30.42
C THR A 531 -21.82 3.95 31.92
N THR A 532 -22.45 2.86 32.40
CA THR A 532 -22.56 2.59 33.83
C THR A 532 -21.49 1.61 34.32
N LEU A 533 -21.19 1.56 35.62
CA LEU A 533 -20.26 0.57 36.17
C LEU A 533 -20.78 -0.87 35.99
N GLU A 534 -22.10 -1.05 36.02
CA GLU A 534 -22.75 -2.34 35.77
C GLU A 534 -22.49 -2.81 34.33
N GLU A 535 -22.77 -1.96 33.34
CA GLU A 535 -22.51 -2.26 31.94
C GLU A 535 -21.02 -2.45 31.68
N TRP A 536 -20.17 -1.54 32.18
CA TRP A 536 -18.73 -1.63 32.01
C TRP A 536 -18.18 -2.97 32.51
N CYS A 537 -18.62 -3.42 33.69
CA CYS A 537 -18.14 -4.67 34.29
C CYS A 537 -18.83 -5.92 33.72
N GLY A 538 -20.11 -5.83 33.33
CA GLY A 538 -20.93 -6.95 32.89
C GLY A 538 -20.90 -7.23 31.40
N ASN A 539 -20.70 -6.21 30.56
CA ASN A 539 -20.75 -6.32 29.11
C ASN A 539 -19.32 -6.42 28.52
N ARG A 540 -19.09 -7.50 27.77
CA ARG A 540 -17.81 -7.78 27.09
C ARG A 540 -17.46 -6.78 26.00
N PHE A 541 -18.44 -6.06 25.45
CA PHE A 541 -18.24 -5.12 24.34
C PHE A 541 -17.88 -3.70 24.80
N GLU A 542 -18.19 -3.30 26.04
CA GLU A 542 -17.91 -1.93 26.52
C GLU A 542 -16.43 -1.55 26.49
N GLY A 543 -15.54 -2.53 26.62
CA GLY A 543 -14.10 -2.29 26.57
C GLY A 543 -13.65 -1.74 25.21
N ALA A 544 -14.31 -2.10 24.12
CA ALA A 544 -13.99 -1.58 22.79
C ALA A 544 -14.42 -0.12 22.63
N ASN A 545 -15.55 0.29 23.23
CA ASN A 545 -16.08 1.65 23.11
C ASN A 545 -15.17 2.71 23.77
N ALA A 546 -14.42 2.32 24.80
CA ALA A 546 -13.43 3.20 25.46
C ALA A 546 -12.08 3.26 24.73
N TYR A 547 -11.87 2.45 23.69
CA TYR A 547 -10.61 2.48 22.93
C TYR A 547 -10.43 3.84 22.27
N ARG A 548 -9.26 4.47 22.49
CA ARG A 548 -8.90 5.83 22.00
C ARG A 548 -9.79 6.96 22.52
N LYS A 549 -10.56 6.71 23.59
CA LYS A 549 -11.32 7.76 24.29
C LYS A 549 -10.46 8.38 25.39
N ARG A 550 -10.64 9.68 25.61
CA ARG A 550 -9.89 10.48 26.59
C ARG A 550 -10.52 10.49 27.98
N LEU A 551 -11.83 10.23 28.04
CA LEU A 551 -12.59 10.12 29.28
C LEU A 551 -13.59 8.96 29.21
N VAL A 552 -13.65 8.15 30.27
CA VAL A 552 -14.82 7.31 30.55
C VAL A 552 -15.63 7.95 31.66
N LEU A 553 -16.88 8.28 31.36
CA LEU A 553 -17.82 8.92 32.28
C LEU A 553 -18.83 7.89 32.78
N PHE A 554 -18.99 7.83 34.10
CA PHE A 554 -19.98 7.03 34.82
C PHE A 554 -20.98 7.95 35.51
N PRO A 555 -22.06 8.36 34.81
CA PRO A 555 -23.04 9.29 35.35
C PRO A 555 -24.05 8.57 36.24
N ASP A 556 -24.48 9.24 37.31
CA ASP A 556 -25.59 8.83 38.17
C ASP A 556 -25.52 7.36 38.63
N GLU A 557 -24.35 6.96 39.14
CA GLU A 557 -24.12 5.60 39.63
C GLU A 557 -24.90 5.30 40.91
N ASP A 558 -25.47 4.09 40.94
CA ASP A 558 -26.07 3.48 42.11
C ASP A 558 -25.09 2.53 42.81
N LYS A 559 -25.55 1.97 43.94
CA LYS A 559 -24.77 1.04 44.77
C LYS A 559 -24.25 -0.16 43.95
N GLN A 560 -22.93 -0.29 43.86
CA GLN A 560 -22.28 -1.37 43.12
C GLN A 560 -21.92 -2.55 44.03
N THR A 561 -22.46 -3.73 43.73
CA THR A 561 -22.21 -4.99 44.45
C THR A 561 -21.42 -6.03 43.65
N GLY A 562 -21.12 -5.72 42.38
CA GLY A 562 -20.48 -6.63 41.42
C GLY A 562 -18.95 -6.62 41.40
N LYS A 563 -18.36 -7.42 40.51
CA LYS A 563 -16.91 -7.54 40.30
C LYS A 563 -16.36 -6.30 39.56
N LEU A 564 -15.65 -5.43 40.28
CA LEU A 564 -15.01 -4.23 39.70
C LEU A 564 -13.70 -4.49 38.92
N GLY A 565 -13.35 -5.74 38.62
CA GLY A 565 -12.05 -6.09 38.02
C GLY A 565 -11.73 -5.26 36.76
N LYS A 566 -12.69 -5.14 35.84
CA LYS A 566 -12.52 -4.38 34.60
C LYS A 566 -12.41 -2.86 34.83
N PHE A 567 -13.11 -2.32 35.83
CA PHE A 567 -12.96 -0.91 36.24
C PHE A 567 -11.60 -0.62 36.91
N LEU A 568 -11.08 -1.57 37.67
CA LEU A 568 -9.74 -1.45 38.25
C LEU A 568 -8.65 -1.51 37.18
N SER A 569 -8.84 -2.30 36.11
CA SER A 569 -7.93 -2.30 34.96
C SER A 569 -8.00 -1.00 34.16
N LEU A 570 -9.20 -0.41 34.02
CA LEU A 570 -9.39 0.90 33.39
C LEU A 570 -8.61 2.01 34.10
N THR A 571 -8.66 2.03 35.43
CA THR A 571 -8.05 3.07 36.28
C THR A 571 -6.66 2.70 36.78
N GLY A 572 -6.14 1.54 36.40
CA GLY A 572 -4.97 0.91 37.00
C GLY A 572 -3.83 0.65 36.04
N GLU A 573 -3.90 1.18 34.81
CA GLU A 573 -2.84 1.04 33.80
C GLU A 573 -2.59 -0.40 33.31
N ASP A 574 -3.55 -1.28 33.54
CA ASP A 574 -3.52 -2.67 33.10
C ASP A 574 -4.03 -2.79 31.65
N PHE A 575 -3.69 -3.90 30.98
CA PHE A 575 -4.29 -4.23 29.70
C PHE A 575 -5.77 -4.56 29.86
N LEU A 576 -6.62 -3.81 29.17
CA LEU A 576 -8.03 -4.11 28.97
C LEU A 576 -8.21 -4.99 27.75
N ARG A 577 -8.91 -6.11 27.92
CA ARG A 577 -9.44 -6.90 26.80
C ARG A 577 -10.68 -6.21 26.25
N ALA A 578 -10.70 -6.00 24.94
CA ALA A 578 -11.80 -5.43 24.19
C ALA A 578 -12.29 -6.40 23.11
N GLU A 579 -13.61 -6.45 22.96
CA GLU A 579 -14.28 -7.28 21.97
C GLU A 579 -15.25 -6.41 21.19
N GLU A 580 -15.23 -6.53 19.87
CA GLU A 580 -16.27 -5.98 19.00
C GLU A 580 -17.11 -7.13 18.44
N LYS A 581 -18.40 -6.89 18.24
CA LYS A 581 -19.31 -7.92 17.76
C LYS A 581 -18.88 -8.41 16.37
N GLY A 582 -18.59 -9.70 16.26
CA GLY A 582 -18.19 -10.32 14.99
C GLY A 582 -16.74 -10.07 14.58
N LYS A 583 -15.91 -9.44 15.44
CA LYS A 583 -14.48 -9.22 15.17
C LYS A 583 -13.60 -9.94 16.20
N LYS A 584 -12.31 -10.06 15.90
CA LYS A 584 -11.32 -10.64 16.81
C LYS A 584 -11.12 -9.72 18.01
N ALA A 585 -11.05 -10.31 19.21
CA ALA A 585 -10.71 -9.59 20.42
C ALA A 585 -9.28 -9.00 20.35
N PHE A 586 -9.10 -7.81 20.92
CA PHE A 586 -7.80 -7.17 21.06
C PHE A 586 -7.60 -6.69 22.50
N ALA A 587 -6.37 -6.29 22.84
CA ALA A 587 -6.05 -5.77 24.16
C ALA A 587 -5.30 -4.46 24.03
N TYR A 588 -5.59 -3.50 24.91
CA TYR A 588 -4.94 -2.20 24.94
C TYR A 588 -4.86 -1.68 26.38
N ARG A 589 -3.97 -0.74 26.65
CA ARG A 589 -3.92 0.01 27.91
C ARG A 589 -4.72 1.30 27.72
N TYR A 590 -5.67 1.56 28.60
CA TYR A 590 -6.44 2.80 28.55
C TYR A 590 -5.55 3.99 28.95
N ASP A 591 -5.55 5.03 28.13
CA ASP A 591 -4.66 6.19 28.21
C ASP A 591 -5.40 7.50 28.54
N GLY A 592 -6.66 7.40 28.96
CA GLY A 592 -7.51 8.49 29.41
C GLY A 592 -7.79 8.47 30.92
N MET A 593 -8.71 9.33 31.35
CA MET A 593 -9.15 9.44 32.75
C MET A 593 -10.54 8.85 32.97
N ALA A 594 -10.93 8.59 34.22
CA ALA A 594 -12.30 8.21 34.57
C ALA A 594 -12.95 9.22 35.52
N LEU A 595 -14.24 9.51 35.30
CA LEU A 595 -15.06 10.37 36.15
C LEU A 595 -16.31 9.60 36.60
N VAL A 596 -16.56 9.59 37.90
CA VAL A 596 -17.73 8.93 38.49
C VAL A 596 -18.60 9.96 39.20
N LEU A 597 -19.91 9.91 38.96
CA LEU A 597 -20.90 10.76 39.63
C LEU A 597 -21.88 9.88 40.38
N SER A 598 -22.20 10.22 41.63
CA SER A 598 -23.29 9.55 42.36
C SER A 598 -23.96 10.47 43.37
N ASN A 599 -25.16 10.07 43.83
CA ASN A 599 -25.84 10.76 44.93
C ASN A 599 -25.52 10.14 46.29
N LEU A 600 -25.09 8.87 46.31
CA LEU A 600 -24.81 8.10 47.52
C LEU A 600 -23.50 7.31 47.35
N PRO A 601 -22.89 6.80 48.43
CA PRO A 601 -21.71 5.95 48.34
C PRO A 601 -21.98 4.69 47.53
N ILE A 602 -21.19 4.48 46.48
CA ILE A 602 -21.40 3.37 45.54
C ILE A 602 -20.48 2.17 45.78
N PHE A 603 -19.28 2.40 46.31
CA PHE A 603 -18.30 1.35 46.55
C PHE A 603 -18.53 0.74 47.94
N MET A 604 -18.88 -0.55 47.99
CA MET A 604 -19.22 -1.25 49.24
C MET A 604 -18.19 -2.32 49.58
N GLY A 605 -18.04 -2.65 50.88
CA GLY A 605 -17.26 -3.82 51.33
C GLY A 605 -15.83 -3.87 50.78
N GLU A 606 -15.45 -5.03 50.21
CA GLU A 606 -14.14 -5.27 49.58
C GLU A 606 -13.89 -4.40 48.35
N SER A 607 -14.93 -3.97 47.64
CA SER A 607 -14.78 -3.09 46.47
C SER A 607 -14.22 -1.73 46.87
N ALA A 608 -14.64 -1.19 48.03
CA ALA A 608 -14.17 0.09 48.51
C ALA A 608 -12.70 0.07 48.98
N SER A 609 -12.19 -1.05 49.53
CA SER A 609 -10.73 -1.15 49.81
C SER A 609 -9.91 -1.22 48.52
N ARG A 610 -10.41 -1.93 47.50
CA ARG A 610 -9.69 -2.11 46.22
C ARG A 610 -9.57 -0.82 45.38
N VAL A 611 -10.55 0.08 45.46
CA VAL A 611 -10.51 1.38 44.75
C VAL A 611 -9.81 2.48 45.54
N LYS A 612 -9.58 2.26 46.84
CA LYS A 612 -9.11 3.30 47.77
C LYS A 612 -7.89 4.09 47.29
N ARG A 613 -6.85 3.42 46.77
CA ARG A 613 -5.63 4.12 46.30
C ARG A 613 -5.85 4.94 45.02
N ARG A 614 -6.98 4.72 44.33
CA ARG A 614 -7.32 5.31 43.03
C ARG A 614 -8.41 6.38 43.13
N VAL A 615 -9.32 6.29 44.10
CA VAL A 615 -10.44 7.23 44.23
C VAL A 615 -10.02 8.56 44.85
N ILE A 616 -10.49 9.65 44.24
CA ILE A 616 -10.47 11.00 44.81
C ILE A 616 -11.93 11.40 45.00
N THR A 617 -12.41 11.37 46.25
CA THR A 617 -13.80 11.71 46.58
C THR A 617 -13.93 13.21 46.78
N VAL A 618 -14.80 13.86 46.01
CA VAL A 618 -15.05 15.30 46.09
C VAL A 618 -16.51 15.53 46.51
N PRO A 619 -16.75 16.16 47.68
CA PRO A 619 -18.09 16.49 48.14
C PRO A 619 -18.72 17.60 47.29
N CYS A 620 -19.99 17.42 46.93
CA CYS A 620 -20.79 18.40 46.20
C CYS A 620 -22.06 18.69 47.01
N ASN A 621 -21.96 19.59 47.99
CA ASN A 621 -22.97 19.79 49.03
C ASN A 621 -23.87 21.02 48.82
N LYS A 622 -23.50 21.93 47.90
CA LYS A 622 -24.23 23.19 47.67
C LYS A 622 -25.32 23.00 46.61
N GLU A 623 -26.56 22.84 47.04
CA GLU A 623 -27.70 22.71 46.11
C GLU A 623 -28.06 24.04 45.46
N VAL A 624 -28.27 24.02 44.14
CA VAL A 624 -28.84 25.15 43.40
C VAL A 624 -30.37 25.03 43.41
N PRO A 625 -31.09 26.06 43.94
CA PRO A 625 -32.55 26.12 43.87
C PRO A 625 -33.04 25.98 42.44
N ALA A 626 -34.14 25.25 42.23
CA ALA A 626 -34.67 24.97 40.88
C ALA A 626 -34.89 26.25 40.04
N SER A 627 -35.28 27.36 40.69
CA SER A 627 -35.49 28.67 40.05
C SER A 627 -34.21 29.36 39.57
N GLN A 628 -33.04 28.98 40.09
CA GLN A 628 -31.75 29.56 39.75
C GLN A 628 -30.92 28.67 38.81
N ARG A 629 -31.44 27.50 38.44
CA ARG A 629 -30.78 26.57 37.52
C ARG A 629 -30.78 27.15 36.11
N ARG A 630 -29.59 27.46 35.60
CA ARG A 630 -29.35 27.98 34.26
C ARG A 630 -28.85 26.87 33.33
N ASN A 631 -29.01 27.05 32.03
CA ASN A 631 -28.33 26.22 31.05
C ASN A 631 -26.86 26.67 30.95
N LEU A 632 -26.00 26.04 31.74
CA LEU A 632 -24.59 26.41 31.84
C LEU A 632 -23.78 26.05 30.58
N GLU A 633 -24.25 25.13 29.75
CA GLU A 633 -23.52 24.65 28.58
C GLU A 633 -23.32 25.76 27.53
N ALA A 634 -24.38 26.50 27.22
CA ALA A 634 -24.31 27.65 26.31
C ALA A 634 -23.49 28.81 26.90
N ILE A 635 -23.38 28.88 28.23
CA ILE A 635 -22.64 29.92 28.95
C ILE A 635 -21.14 29.60 28.93
N PHE A 636 -20.76 28.33 29.08
CA PHE A 636 -19.36 27.91 29.09
C PHE A 636 -18.71 27.91 27.72
N ALA A 637 -19.48 27.61 26.66
CA ALA A 637 -18.97 27.52 25.29
C ALA A 637 -18.02 28.67 24.85
N PRO A 638 -18.36 29.96 25.02
CA PRO A 638 -17.46 31.07 24.65
C PRO A 638 -16.19 31.16 25.52
N GLU A 639 -16.20 30.61 26.74
CA GLU A 639 -15.08 30.68 27.69
C GLU A 639 -14.12 29.48 27.59
N LEU A 640 -14.50 28.41 26.87
CA LEU A 640 -13.72 27.16 26.80
C LEU A 640 -12.28 27.36 26.32
N SER A 641 -12.02 28.26 25.36
CA SER A 641 -10.66 28.51 24.88
C SER A 641 -9.78 29.11 25.98
N ALA A 642 -10.30 30.11 26.70
CA ALA A 642 -9.60 30.73 27.82
C ALA A 642 -9.39 29.75 28.97
N PHE A 643 -10.42 28.98 29.32
CA PHE A 643 -10.35 27.94 30.33
C PHE A 643 -9.31 26.87 29.98
N THR A 644 -9.24 26.46 28.71
CA THR A 644 -8.23 25.51 28.23
C THR A 644 -6.82 26.05 28.41
N ASN A 645 -6.58 27.30 28.03
CA ASN A 645 -5.27 27.94 28.20
C ASN A 645 -4.85 27.98 29.67
N TYR A 646 -5.79 28.36 30.55
CA TYR A 646 -5.54 28.38 31.99
C TYR A 646 -5.20 26.98 32.52
N VAL A 647 -6.04 25.99 32.23
CA VAL A 647 -5.83 24.61 32.67
C VAL A 647 -4.50 24.06 32.16
N LEU A 648 -4.11 24.32 30.91
CA LEU A 648 -2.83 23.87 30.35
C LEU A 648 -1.61 24.57 30.98
N SER A 649 -1.78 25.78 31.51
CA SER A 649 -0.71 26.53 32.19
C SER A 649 -0.32 25.94 33.56
N ILE A 650 -1.17 25.09 34.14
CA ILE A 650 -0.90 24.44 35.42
C ILE A 650 0.28 23.47 35.27
N PRO A 651 1.35 23.60 36.09
CA PRO A 651 2.53 22.73 36.02
C PRO A 651 2.21 21.26 36.28
N ASP A 652 2.84 20.36 35.51
CA ASP A 652 2.65 18.90 35.64
C ASP A 652 2.99 18.37 37.05
N GLU A 653 3.96 18.98 37.73
CA GLU A 653 4.36 18.66 39.11
C GLU A 653 3.23 19.00 40.09
N HIS A 654 2.63 20.19 39.97
CA HIS A 654 1.51 20.61 40.80
C HIS A 654 0.31 19.68 40.62
N VAL A 655 -0.06 19.36 39.37
CA VAL A 655 -1.14 18.40 39.05
C VAL A 655 -0.87 17.05 39.69
N THR A 656 0.39 16.58 39.65
CA THR A 656 0.79 15.30 40.26
C THR A 656 0.65 15.35 41.78
N ASN A 657 1.12 16.40 42.43
CA ASN A 657 1.07 16.55 43.89
C ASN A 657 -0.37 16.60 44.41
N VAL A 658 -1.24 17.38 43.74
CA VAL A 658 -2.66 17.53 44.11
C VAL A 658 -3.42 16.23 43.90
N LEU A 659 -3.33 15.60 42.72
CA LEU A 659 -4.11 14.40 42.42
C LEU A 659 -3.61 13.14 43.13
N LEU A 660 -2.32 13.05 43.47
CA LEU A 660 -1.83 11.98 44.34
C LEU A 660 -2.28 12.14 45.80
N GLY A 661 -2.76 13.33 46.18
CA GLY A 661 -3.21 13.65 47.53
C GLY A 661 -2.04 13.82 48.49
N LEU A 662 -0.91 14.39 48.04
CA LEU A 662 0.24 14.67 48.91
C LEU A 662 -0.08 15.73 49.96
N GLN A 663 -1.02 16.63 49.63
CA GLN A 663 -1.67 17.53 50.58
C GLN A 663 -3.09 17.03 50.85
N GLU A 664 -3.41 16.79 52.11
CA GLU A 664 -4.76 16.38 52.52
C GLU A 664 -5.72 17.57 52.40
N ILE A 665 -6.86 17.36 51.72
CA ILE A 665 -7.99 18.29 51.70
C ILE A 665 -9.01 17.80 52.74
N PRO A 666 -9.18 18.51 53.88
CA PRO A 666 -10.00 18.02 54.99
C PRO A 666 -11.45 17.67 54.62
N GLU A 667 -12.08 18.43 53.73
CA GLU A 667 -13.45 18.20 53.25
C GLU A 667 -13.55 16.91 52.45
N CYS A 668 -12.59 16.65 51.55
CA CYS A 668 -12.52 15.41 50.77
C CYS A 668 -12.23 14.21 51.68
N ALA A 669 -11.35 14.37 52.68
CA ALA A 669 -11.04 13.33 53.66
C ALA A 669 -12.24 13.01 54.57
N LEU A 670 -12.96 14.03 55.02
CA LEU A 670 -14.20 13.89 55.79
C LEU A 670 -15.27 13.17 54.98
N GLU A 671 -15.56 13.64 53.76
CA GLU A 671 -16.54 13.01 52.88
C GLU A 671 -16.18 11.55 52.58
N PHE A 672 -14.90 11.27 52.31
CA PHE A 672 -14.42 9.90 52.13
C PHE A 672 -14.67 9.04 53.38
N TRP A 673 -14.38 9.57 54.58
CA TRP A 673 -14.55 8.86 55.85
C TRP A 673 -16.03 8.62 56.18
N GLU A 674 -16.89 9.63 56.04
CA GLU A 674 -18.34 9.51 56.22
C GLU A 674 -18.92 8.46 55.27
N ASN A 675 -18.49 8.49 54.00
CA ASN A 675 -18.92 7.49 53.03
C ASN A 675 -18.43 6.08 53.39
N ARG A 676 -17.21 5.96 53.94
CA ARG A 676 -16.68 4.68 54.41
C ARG A 676 -17.45 4.14 55.62
N THR A 677 -17.81 4.98 56.59
CA THR A 677 -18.58 4.57 57.77
C THR A 677 -20.01 4.14 57.42
N ARG A 678 -20.62 4.71 56.37
CA ARG A 678 -21.94 4.29 55.89
C ARG A 678 -21.96 2.90 55.27
N VAL A 679 -20.82 2.43 54.75
CA VAL A 679 -20.74 1.19 53.95
C VAL A 679 -19.94 0.08 54.62
N ASP A 680 -19.11 0.40 55.61
CA ASP A 680 -18.27 -0.54 56.35
C ASP A 680 -18.56 -0.47 57.86
N SER A 681 -19.14 -1.55 58.40
CA SER A 681 -19.51 -1.63 59.81
C SER A 681 -18.31 -1.55 60.76
N ILE A 682 -17.10 -1.94 60.33
CA ILE A 682 -15.90 -1.77 61.15
C ILE A 682 -15.52 -0.28 61.21
N ALA A 683 -15.58 0.46 60.09
CA ALA A 683 -15.28 1.88 60.09
C ALA A 683 -16.26 2.67 60.97
N ALA A 684 -17.56 2.36 60.88
CA ALA A 684 -18.59 2.96 61.73
C ALA A 684 -18.33 2.69 63.23
N TRP A 685 -17.96 1.46 63.56
CA TRP A 685 -17.60 1.07 64.92
C TRP A 685 -16.32 1.77 65.40
N ILE A 686 -15.26 1.84 64.57
CA ILE A 686 -14.01 2.54 64.90
C ILE A 686 -14.31 3.98 65.28
N ASN A 687 -15.09 4.68 64.45
CA ASN A 687 -15.39 6.09 64.65
C ASN A 687 -16.03 6.36 66.02
N GLN A 688 -16.96 5.50 66.45
CA GLN A 688 -17.73 5.70 67.67
C GLN A 688 -17.09 5.08 68.93
N HIS A 689 -16.44 3.91 68.80
CA HIS A 689 -16.06 3.07 69.94
C HIS A 689 -14.55 2.89 70.11
N ILE A 690 -13.72 3.39 69.21
CA ILE A 690 -12.27 3.24 69.27
C ILE A 690 -11.61 4.61 69.43
N ILE A 691 -10.57 4.62 70.26
CA ILE A 691 -9.66 5.74 70.44
C ILE A 691 -8.27 5.26 70.07
N TYR A 692 -7.58 6.03 69.23
CA TYR A 692 -6.17 5.84 68.96
C TYR A 692 -5.36 6.24 70.20
N ASP A 693 -4.66 5.28 70.79
CA ASP A 693 -3.79 5.47 71.94
C ASP A 693 -2.54 4.61 71.72
N PRO A 694 -1.39 5.22 71.33
CA PRO A 694 -0.16 4.49 71.04
C PRO A 694 0.30 3.55 72.16
N MET A 695 -0.04 3.86 73.41
CA MET A 695 0.36 3.08 74.59
C MET A 695 -0.64 2.00 74.98
N ALA A 696 -1.86 2.05 74.43
CA ALA A 696 -2.89 1.07 74.73
C ALA A 696 -2.58 -0.30 74.13
N LYS A 697 -2.95 -1.35 74.88
CA LYS A 697 -2.93 -2.73 74.45
C LYS A 697 -4.28 -3.37 74.78
N THR A 698 -5.10 -3.61 73.76
CA THR A 698 -6.45 -4.15 73.95
C THR A 698 -6.56 -5.58 73.43
N PRO A 699 -7.18 -6.50 74.18
CA PRO A 699 -7.43 -7.86 73.71
C PRO A 699 -8.36 -7.87 72.50
N VAL A 700 -8.06 -8.69 71.50
CA VAL A 700 -8.93 -8.85 70.32
C VAL A 700 -10.22 -9.56 70.71
N GLY A 701 -10.14 -10.59 71.57
CA GLY A 701 -11.29 -11.44 71.92
C GLY A 701 -11.74 -12.35 70.79
N SER A 702 -12.67 -13.26 71.08
CA SER A 702 -13.30 -14.17 70.11
C SER A 702 -14.77 -14.45 70.38
N ASP A 703 -15.27 -14.02 71.55
CA ASP A 703 -16.67 -14.21 71.89
C ASP A 703 -17.53 -13.22 71.11
N ARG A 704 -18.44 -13.77 70.30
CA ARG A 704 -19.41 -12.96 69.58
C ARG A 704 -20.41 -12.37 70.56
N HIS A 705 -20.79 -13.08 71.62
CA HIS A 705 -21.88 -12.78 72.56
C HIS A 705 -21.49 -11.88 73.74
N GLU A 706 -20.26 -11.38 73.75
CA GLU A 706 -19.79 -10.45 74.77
C GLU A 706 -20.70 -9.20 74.86
N GLY A 707 -21.19 -8.91 76.06
CA GLY A 707 -22.10 -7.79 76.35
C GLY A 707 -23.59 -8.05 76.11
N GLU A 708 -24.01 -9.25 75.68
CA GLU A 708 -25.44 -9.60 75.56
C GLU A 708 -26.17 -9.65 76.90
N ASP A 709 -25.46 -9.97 77.98
CA ASP A 709 -25.94 -10.01 79.36
C ASP A 709 -26.03 -8.62 80.03
N GLY A 710 -25.72 -7.55 79.28
CA GLY A 710 -25.70 -6.18 79.78
C GLY A 710 -24.33 -5.74 80.34
N THR A 711 -23.31 -6.61 80.31
CA THR A 711 -21.94 -6.22 80.67
C THR A 711 -21.32 -5.32 79.61
N THR A 712 -20.35 -4.49 80.01
CA THR A 712 -19.61 -3.64 79.07
C THR A 712 -18.52 -4.49 78.38
N PRO A 713 -18.49 -4.57 77.04
CA PRO A 713 -17.45 -5.31 76.34
C PRO A 713 -16.06 -4.73 76.62
N VAL A 714 -15.08 -5.62 76.85
CA VAL A 714 -13.67 -5.30 77.12
C VAL A 714 -12.74 -5.74 76.00
N THR A 715 -13.23 -6.57 75.05
CA THR A 715 -12.47 -6.96 73.86
C THR A 715 -12.92 -6.24 72.59
N LEU A 716 -12.01 -6.08 71.63
CA LEU A 716 -12.29 -5.40 70.36
C LEU A 716 -13.38 -6.12 69.54
N PHE A 717 -13.29 -7.44 69.40
CA PHE A 717 -14.25 -8.24 68.64
C PHE A 717 -15.61 -8.31 69.35
N GLY A 718 -15.62 -8.44 70.68
CA GLY A 718 -16.84 -8.40 71.47
C GLY A 718 -17.56 -7.07 71.34
N SER A 719 -16.83 -5.96 71.53
CA SER A 719 -17.36 -4.59 71.35
C SER A 719 -17.92 -4.36 69.94
N TYR A 720 -17.19 -4.80 68.91
CA TYR A 720 -17.66 -4.71 67.52
C TYR A 720 -18.95 -5.49 67.27
N ASN A 721 -19.06 -6.74 67.76
CA ASN A 721 -20.29 -7.52 67.61
C ASN A 721 -21.45 -6.93 68.41
N HIS A 722 -21.20 -6.42 69.61
CA HIS A 722 -22.19 -5.70 70.42
C HIS A 722 -22.74 -4.48 69.69
N TYR A 723 -21.85 -3.67 69.10
CA TYR A 723 -22.23 -2.55 68.25
C TYR A 723 -23.10 -3.01 67.07
N CYS A 724 -22.66 -4.03 66.32
CA CYS A 724 -23.41 -4.54 65.16
C CYS A 724 -24.83 -5.01 65.53
N ARG A 725 -25.01 -5.69 66.67
CA ARG A 725 -26.35 -6.07 67.15
C ARG A 725 -27.23 -4.85 67.44
N LYS A 726 -26.68 -3.85 68.14
CA LYS A 726 -27.43 -2.63 68.50
C LYS A 726 -27.79 -1.78 67.30
N SER A 727 -26.90 -1.70 66.32
CA SER A 727 -27.07 -0.86 65.12
C SER A 727 -27.81 -1.58 63.98
N GLY A 728 -28.13 -2.86 64.13
CA GLY A 728 -28.73 -3.69 63.08
C GLY A 728 -27.76 -4.08 61.94
N ASN A 729 -26.45 -3.87 62.12
CA ASN A 729 -25.43 -4.23 61.14
C ASN A 729 -25.07 -5.72 61.23
N HIS A 730 -24.64 -6.31 60.11
CA HIS A 730 -24.07 -7.65 60.12
C HIS A 730 -22.58 -7.59 60.46
N ALA A 731 -22.21 -8.26 61.56
CA ALA A 731 -20.82 -8.39 61.99
C ALA A 731 -20.04 -9.31 61.06
N LYS A 732 -18.81 -8.92 60.71
CA LYS A 732 -17.86 -9.78 60.00
C LYS A 732 -17.44 -10.98 60.84
N HIS A 733 -17.06 -12.06 60.18
CA HIS A 733 -16.51 -13.25 60.86
C HIS A 733 -15.20 -12.93 61.58
N HIS A 734 -14.93 -13.60 62.70
CA HIS A 734 -13.75 -13.36 63.55
C HIS A 734 -12.42 -13.35 62.77
N ASN A 735 -12.26 -14.28 61.83
CA ASN A 735 -11.05 -14.40 61.02
C ASN A 735 -10.78 -13.17 60.12
N ASN A 736 -11.84 -12.45 59.70
CA ASN A 736 -11.72 -11.29 58.81
C ASN A 736 -11.71 -9.98 59.61
N PHE A 737 -12.20 -9.98 60.85
CA PHE A 737 -12.25 -8.78 61.68
C PHE A 737 -10.88 -8.14 61.92
N SER A 738 -9.90 -8.90 62.44
CA SER A 738 -8.59 -8.31 62.77
C SER A 738 -7.81 -7.82 61.54
N PRO A 739 -7.74 -8.58 60.42
CA PRO A 739 -7.12 -8.08 59.19
C PRO A 739 -7.75 -6.78 58.69
N ASP A 740 -9.08 -6.74 58.57
CA ASP A 740 -9.80 -5.57 58.05
C ASP A 740 -9.67 -4.35 58.98
N LEU A 741 -9.70 -4.56 60.30
CA LEU A 741 -9.45 -3.52 61.30
C LEU A 741 -8.05 -2.92 61.14
N LEU A 742 -7.02 -3.77 61.04
CA LEU A 742 -5.64 -3.30 60.86
C LEU A 742 -5.45 -2.58 59.52
N GLU A 743 -6.09 -3.05 58.46
CA GLU A 743 -6.08 -2.40 57.16
C GLU A 743 -6.70 -1.00 57.22
N LEU A 744 -7.86 -0.85 57.86
CA LEU A 744 -8.50 0.45 58.05
C LEU A 744 -7.63 1.39 58.89
N CYS A 745 -7.16 0.95 60.06
CA CYS A 745 -6.35 1.79 60.94
C CYS A 745 -5.04 2.24 60.27
N ARG A 746 -4.28 1.31 59.68
CA ARG A 746 -2.97 1.63 59.09
C ARG A 746 -3.11 2.40 57.80
N SER A 747 -3.91 1.86 56.89
CA SER A 747 -3.91 2.37 55.53
C SER A 747 -4.80 3.61 55.42
N VAL A 748 -5.97 3.64 56.08
CA VAL A 748 -6.96 4.75 55.93
C VAL A 748 -6.67 5.85 56.92
N LEU A 749 -6.58 5.51 58.20
CA LEU A 749 -6.46 6.49 59.29
C LEU A 749 -5.00 6.91 59.58
N GLY A 750 -4.03 6.21 58.98
CA GLY A 750 -2.60 6.46 59.22
C GLY A 750 -2.15 6.12 60.65
N TRP A 751 -2.93 5.32 61.38
CA TRP A 751 -2.64 4.96 62.77
C TRP A 751 -1.60 3.84 62.85
N GLU A 752 -0.56 4.07 63.65
CA GLU A 752 0.45 3.05 63.96
C GLU A 752 -0.13 2.02 64.93
N VAL A 753 -0.64 0.91 64.39
CA VAL A 753 -1.21 -0.19 65.16
C VAL A 753 -0.53 -1.51 64.86
N GLU A 754 -0.33 -2.36 65.86
CA GLU A 754 0.35 -3.65 65.72
C GLU A 754 -0.43 -4.79 66.36
N LYS A 755 -0.48 -5.93 65.68
CA LYS A 755 -1.06 -7.16 66.22
C LYS A 755 0.01 -7.96 66.95
N GLU A 756 -0.20 -8.18 68.24
CA GLU A 756 0.68 -8.99 69.08
C GLU A 756 0.01 -10.31 69.42
N VAL A 757 0.70 -11.43 69.18
CA VAL A 757 0.24 -12.77 69.59
C VAL A 757 1.07 -13.22 70.77
N THR A 758 0.41 -13.53 71.88
CA THR A 758 1.05 -13.97 73.13
C THR A 758 0.54 -15.34 73.54
N LYS A 759 1.15 -15.94 74.58
CA LYS A 759 0.68 -17.22 75.16
C LYS A 759 -0.76 -17.13 75.72
N THR A 760 -1.21 -15.93 76.10
CA THR A 760 -2.49 -15.68 76.76
C THR A 760 -3.58 -15.17 75.82
N GLY A 761 -3.24 -14.82 74.57
CA GLY A 761 -4.22 -14.35 73.59
C GLY A 761 -3.63 -13.45 72.50
N LYS A 762 -4.53 -12.94 71.65
CA LYS A 762 -4.23 -11.97 70.57
C LYS A 762 -4.61 -10.57 71.05
N PHE A 763 -3.70 -9.62 70.88
CA PHE A 763 -3.85 -8.22 71.27
C PHE A 763 -3.58 -7.30 70.08
N ILE A 764 -4.13 -6.09 70.13
CA ILE A 764 -3.75 -5.00 69.24
C ILE A 764 -3.21 -3.85 70.10
N ARG A 765 -2.00 -3.39 69.75
CA ARG A 765 -1.38 -2.18 70.32
C ARG A 765 -1.78 -0.96 69.49
N GLY A 766 -1.92 0.18 70.15
CA GLY A 766 -2.27 1.46 69.53
C GLY A 766 -3.76 1.78 69.55
N LEU A 767 -4.62 0.87 70.03
CA LEU A 767 -6.07 1.05 70.07
C LEU A 767 -6.59 0.80 71.48
N ARG A 768 -7.55 1.60 71.93
CA ARG A 768 -8.38 1.33 73.11
C ARG A 768 -9.86 1.51 72.82
N LEU A 769 -10.69 0.79 73.60
CA LEU A 769 -12.13 1.00 73.61
C LEU A 769 -12.48 2.32 74.30
N ARG A 770 -13.47 3.02 73.76
CA ARG A 770 -14.08 4.21 74.36
C ARG A 770 -14.96 3.81 75.53
N ILE A 771 -14.78 4.48 76.67
CA ILE A 771 -15.56 4.30 77.90
C ILE A 771 -16.58 5.44 78.01
N VAL A 772 -17.86 5.10 77.94
CA VAL A 772 -18.97 6.05 78.05
C VAL A 772 -18.91 6.77 79.41
N GLY A 773 -19.01 8.10 79.40
CA GLY A 773 -18.97 8.93 80.60
C GLY A 773 -17.57 9.32 81.08
N MET A 774 -16.52 8.64 80.62
CA MET A 774 -15.11 8.99 80.92
C MET A 774 -14.42 9.63 79.72
N ASP A 775 -14.68 9.12 78.52
CA ASP A 775 -14.01 9.53 77.29
C ASP A 775 -14.86 10.46 76.41
N ASP A 776 -15.95 11.00 76.93
CA ASP A 776 -16.90 11.82 76.16
C ASP A 776 -16.26 13.12 75.62
N ASN A 777 -15.16 13.55 76.23
CA ASN A 777 -14.37 14.71 75.79
C ASN A 777 -13.39 14.42 74.64
N ILE A 778 -13.16 13.14 74.31
CA ILE A 778 -12.24 12.76 73.24
C ILE A 778 -13.03 12.73 71.93
N PRO A 779 -12.73 13.58 70.94
CA PRO A 779 -13.51 13.63 69.72
C PRO A 779 -13.45 12.33 68.93
N THR A 780 -14.49 12.06 68.15
CA THR A 780 -14.48 11.02 67.12
C THR A 780 -13.66 11.48 65.91
N HIS A 781 -13.32 10.57 65.01
CA HIS A 781 -12.43 10.92 63.89
C HIS A 781 -13.08 11.88 62.89
N ASP A 782 -14.34 11.63 62.53
CA ASP A 782 -15.17 12.56 61.76
C ASP A 782 -15.26 13.95 62.40
N TYR A 783 -15.48 14.04 63.72
CA TYR A 783 -15.50 15.31 64.44
C TYR A 783 -14.13 16.01 64.36
N THR A 784 -13.04 15.26 64.49
CA THR A 784 -11.69 15.81 64.37
C THR A 784 -11.45 16.40 62.98
N LEU A 785 -11.89 15.73 61.92
CA LEU A 785 -11.83 16.23 60.54
C LEU A 785 -12.73 17.46 60.36
N ALA A 786 -13.95 17.45 60.91
CA ALA A 786 -14.86 18.59 60.88
C ALA A 786 -14.28 19.83 61.58
N GLN A 787 -13.59 19.65 62.72
CA GLN A 787 -12.92 20.75 63.42
C GLN A 787 -11.78 21.35 62.61
N ARG A 788 -11.05 20.54 61.82
CA ARG A 788 -10.00 21.06 60.91
C ARG A 788 -10.57 21.97 59.83
N ILE A 789 -11.75 21.63 59.31
CA ILE A 789 -12.47 22.47 58.33
C ILE A 789 -12.83 23.81 58.97
N ILE A 790 -13.43 23.80 60.17
CA ILE A 790 -13.83 25.03 60.89
C ILE A 790 -12.61 25.90 61.25
N ALA A 791 -11.50 25.28 61.67
CA ALA A 791 -10.28 26.00 62.04
C ALA A 791 -9.55 26.62 60.83
N GLY A 792 -9.72 26.04 59.63
CA GLY A 792 -9.13 26.55 58.38
C GLY A 792 -9.76 27.85 57.87
N ASP A 793 -11.01 28.13 58.23
CA ASP A 793 -11.77 29.31 57.78
C ASP A 793 -11.45 30.59 58.58
N GLY A 794 -10.57 30.52 59.59
CA GLY A 794 -10.26 31.62 60.51
C GLY A 794 -9.14 32.57 60.05
N GLY A 795 -8.61 32.43 58.84
CA GLY A 795 -7.44 33.18 58.36
C GLY A 795 -7.64 33.79 56.97
N SER A 796 -8.44 34.84 56.88
CA SER A 796 -8.49 35.73 55.71
C SER A 796 -8.63 37.18 56.18
N ASP A 797 -7.77 38.03 55.62
CA ASP A 797 -7.50 39.41 56.01
C ASP A 797 -8.73 40.33 55.99
N GLY A 798 -9.09 40.85 57.16
CA GLY A 798 -10.02 41.98 57.30
C GLY A 798 -9.25 43.29 57.40
N ASN A 799 -8.97 43.92 56.26
CA ASN A 799 -8.62 45.34 56.21
C ASN A 799 -9.88 46.11 55.78
N GLY A 800 -10.51 46.81 56.73
CA GLY A 800 -11.74 47.55 56.50
C GLY A 800 -12.27 48.17 57.78
N ASP A 801 -11.79 49.37 58.08
CA ASP A 801 -12.41 50.28 59.02
C ASP A 801 -13.83 50.63 58.54
N ASP A 802 -14.87 50.39 59.35
CA ASP A 802 -15.95 51.38 59.53
C ASP A 802 -16.79 51.11 60.79
N HIS A 803 -17.26 52.21 61.38
CA HIS A 803 -18.00 52.33 62.63
C HIS A 803 -19.46 51.87 62.54
N GLY A 804 -20.04 51.39 63.67
CA GLY A 804 -21.49 51.51 63.90
C GLY A 804 -22.17 50.42 64.74
N ASP A 805 -22.15 50.60 66.07
CA ASP A 805 -23.21 50.41 67.07
C ASP A 805 -24.30 49.30 66.94
N GLY A 806 -24.53 48.57 68.04
CA GLY A 806 -25.90 48.13 68.41
C GLY A 806 -26.14 46.70 68.90
N SER A 807 -25.93 46.46 70.20
CA SER A 807 -26.72 45.56 71.09
C SER A 807 -26.55 44.01 71.09
N LYS A 808 -25.60 43.56 71.93
CA LYS A 808 -25.68 42.55 73.04
C LYS A 808 -26.82 41.51 73.11
N SER A 809 -26.41 40.25 73.32
CA SER A 809 -26.73 39.48 74.56
C SER A 809 -25.65 38.39 74.77
N LEU A 810 -24.78 38.53 75.79
CA LEU A 810 -24.82 37.80 77.09
C LEU A 810 -24.74 36.27 76.89
N LEU A 811 -23.62 35.59 77.16
CA LEU A 811 -23.09 35.35 78.50
C LEU A 811 -21.63 34.89 78.43
N ASN A 812 -20.77 35.59 79.18
CA ASN A 812 -19.47 35.12 79.62
C ASN A 812 -19.64 34.70 81.10
N LYS A 813 -19.25 33.46 81.46
CA LYS A 813 -18.92 33.06 82.83
C LYS A 813 -18.17 31.72 82.83
N ASP A 814 -16.84 31.86 82.84
CA ASP A 814 -15.84 31.13 83.62
C ASP A 814 -16.04 29.64 83.91
N PHE A 815 -15.11 28.81 83.41
CA PHE A 815 -14.36 27.86 84.25
C PHE A 815 -12.90 27.83 83.79
N GLY A 816 -12.00 27.96 84.77
CA GLY A 816 -10.61 28.35 84.59
C GLY A 816 -9.67 27.30 84.00
N PHE A 817 -8.61 27.84 83.39
CA PHE A 817 -7.37 27.16 82.99
C PHE A 817 -6.67 26.50 84.18
N VAL A 818 -6.24 25.25 83.99
CA VAL A 818 -5.00 24.72 84.57
C VAL A 818 -4.27 23.91 83.48
N ASP A 819 -2.98 24.20 83.37
CA ASP A 819 -1.97 23.83 82.38
C ASP A 819 -2.03 22.42 81.74
N SER A 820 -1.77 22.38 80.43
CA SER A 820 -1.25 21.20 79.74
C SER A 820 -0.14 21.57 78.75
N ASN A 821 1.09 21.27 79.18
CA ASN A 821 2.22 21.02 78.30
C ASN A 821 1.86 19.90 77.32
N SER A 822 1.95 20.16 76.02
CA SER A 822 3.04 19.61 75.19
C SER A 822 2.97 20.16 73.76
N PRO A 823 4.12 20.48 73.14
CA PRO A 823 4.18 21.33 71.96
C PRO A 823 4.20 20.54 70.64
N ILE A 824 3.78 21.29 69.64
CA ILE A 824 3.65 21.03 68.22
C ILE A 824 5.02 21.18 67.49
N LEU A 825 5.23 20.32 66.48
CA LEU A 825 6.10 20.40 65.29
C LEU A 825 7.64 20.41 65.44
N ILE A 826 8.33 19.73 64.51
CA ILE A 826 9.09 20.37 63.41
C ILE A 826 9.65 19.35 62.41
N GLU A 827 9.64 19.80 61.16
CA GLU A 827 10.20 19.38 59.88
C GLU A 827 11.62 18.75 59.87
N LYS A 828 11.97 18.07 58.77
CA LYS A 828 13.36 17.74 58.43
C LYS A 828 13.71 18.06 56.97
N ASN A 829 14.46 19.15 56.81
CA ASN A 829 15.60 19.37 55.91
C ASN A 829 16.63 20.11 56.80
N THR A 830 17.96 19.93 56.83
CA THR A 830 18.97 19.64 55.81
C THR A 830 20.30 19.27 56.54
N ALA A 831 21.35 18.90 55.78
CA ALA A 831 22.68 18.42 56.20
C ALA A 831 23.57 19.34 57.07
N GLN A 832 24.48 18.73 57.85
CA GLN A 832 25.97 18.96 57.94
C GLN A 832 26.58 18.68 59.34
N ASN A 833 27.65 17.88 59.36
CA ASN A 833 28.86 17.88 60.22
C ASN A 833 28.76 17.97 61.76
N LEU A 834 29.31 16.99 62.51
CA LEU A 834 30.69 17.01 63.09
C LEU A 834 30.94 15.79 64.01
N ASP A 835 32.22 15.40 64.10
CA ASP A 835 32.87 14.22 64.70
C ASP A 835 32.66 13.93 66.21
N LEU A 836 32.91 12.67 66.62
CA LEU A 836 33.91 12.28 67.66
C LEU A 836 34.11 10.74 67.76
N PHE A 837 35.37 10.33 67.62
CA PHE A 837 36.07 9.01 67.63
C PHE A 837 36.03 8.20 68.96
N PRO A 838 36.59 6.95 69.14
CA PRO A 838 37.76 6.35 68.42
C PRO A 838 37.90 4.80 68.18
N ARG A 839 38.74 4.48 67.16
CA ARG A 839 39.80 3.43 66.99
C ARG A 839 39.42 1.93 67.05
N GLU A 840 39.93 1.00 66.20
CA GLU A 840 41.29 0.68 65.68
C GLU A 840 41.21 0.02 64.26
N ILE A 841 41.96 0.44 63.21
CA ILE A 841 43.29 -0.02 62.68
C ILE A 841 43.28 -1.50 62.18
N ASP A 842 43.69 -1.95 60.97
CA ASP A 842 44.32 -1.45 59.72
C ASP A 842 44.39 -2.68 58.72
N PRO A 843 45.09 -2.69 57.56
CA PRO A 843 44.55 -2.54 56.19
C PRO A 843 44.90 -3.72 55.24
N GLN A 844 44.26 -3.81 54.06
CA GLN A 844 44.95 -4.32 52.85
C GLN A 844 44.17 -4.03 51.55
N LEU A 845 44.92 -3.46 50.60
CA LEU A 845 44.70 -3.30 49.15
C LEU A 845 43.61 -2.34 48.66
N ALA A 846 44.05 -1.11 48.36
CA ALA A 846 43.54 -0.31 47.26
C ALA A 846 44.26 -0.72 45.97
N ASP A 847 43.51 -0.92 44.89
CA ASP A 847 43.79 -0.24 43.62
C ASP A 847 42.60 -0.34 42.65
N ASN A 848 42.27 0.83 42.09
CA ASN A 848 41.60 1.08 40.81
C ASN A 848 40.10 0.76 40.66
N GLN A 849 39.28 1.82 40.65
CA GLN A 849 38.44 2.11 39.47
C GLN A 849 37.87 3.55 39.48
N GLN A 850 38.37 4.34 38.54
CA GLN A 850 37.74 5.54 37.98
C GLN A 850 36.75 5.12 36.90
N VAL A 851 35.59 5.80 36.87
CA VAL A 851 34.80 6.15 35.68
C VAL A 851 34.15 4.99 34.90
N LEU A 852 32.82 4.83 35.03
CA LEU A 852 31.89 4.89 33.88
C LEU A 852 30.41 4.79 34.31
N LEU A 853 29.68 5.85 33.98
CA LEU A 853 28.24 5.91 33.82
C LEU A 853 27.82 5.14 32.56
N LEU A 854 26.57 4.64 32.60
CA LEU A 854 25.73 4.18 31.47
C LEU A 854 26.09 2.83 30.83
N ASN A 855 25.42 1.76 31.25
CA ASN A 855 24.39 1.08 30.45
C ASN A 855 23.99 -0.28 31.07
N GLU A 856 22.81 -0.74 30.64
CA GLU A 856 22.23 -2.08 30.71
C GLU A 856 21.27 -2.40 31.86
N CYS A 857 20.03 -2.74 31.48
CA CYS A 857 19.42 -3.97 31.98
C CYS A 857 18.35 -4.50 31.01
N GLN A 858 18.78 -5.40 30.11
CA GLN A 858 17.96 -6.50 29.62
C GLN A 858 18.69 -7.79 29.97
N LYS A 859 18.10 -8.66 30.81
CA LYS A 859 18.49 -10.06 30.92
C LYS A 859 17.26 -10.97 30.97
N GLN A 860 17.32 -11.99 30.12
CA GLN A 860 16.47 -13.18 30.09
C GLN A 860 16.84 -14.19 31.20
N PRO A 861 15.99 -15.19 31.48
CA PRO A 861 16.02 -15.96 32.72
C PRO A 861 16.83 -17.26 32.64
N GLU A 862 17.41 -17.66 33.78
CA GLU A 862 18.08 -18.95 34.00
C GLU A 862 17.18 -20.01 34.65
N ASN A 863 17.61 -21.26 34.47
CA ASN A 863 16.98 -22.56 34.70
C ASN A 863 16.58 -22.90 36.14
N PHE A 864 15.54 -23.75 36.27
CA PHE A 864 15.13 -24.45 37.49
C PHE A 864 15.68 -25.91 37.54
N PRO A 865 15.97 -26.48 38.74
CA PRO A 865 16.43 -27.86 38.92
C PRO A 865 15.29 -28.87 39.15
N PRO A 866 15.55 -30.21 39.09
CA PRO A 866 14.52 -31.25 39.01
C PRO A 866 14.11 -31.80 40.38
N SER A 867 12.85 -32.27 40.51
CA SER A 867 12.34 -32.98 41.69
C SER A 867 11.81 -34.38 41.35
N GLN A 868 12.14 -35.31 42.23
CA GLN A 868 11.97 -36.77 42.15
C GLN A 868 10.55 -37.30 42.39
N ASP A 869 10.30 -38.48 41.85
CA ASP A 869 9.19 -39.40 42.10
C ASP A 869 8.95 -39.75 43.57
N ASN A 870 7.67 -39.87 43.96
CA ASN A 870 7.29 -40.83 45.00
C ASN A 870 5.84 -41.35 44.86
N ARG A 871 5.68 -42.60 45.29
CA ARG A 871 4.60 -43.56 44.99
C ARG A 871 3.33 -43.39 45.82
N GLY A 872 2.17 -43.62 45.18
CA GLY A 872 1.17 -44.64 45.57
C GLY A 872 0.21 -44.42 46.75
N LYS A 873 -1.10 -44.49 46.44
CA LYS A 873 -2.32 -44.93 47.22
C LYS A 873 -3.49 -44.00 46.82
N GLY A 874 -4.71 -44.39 46.43
CA GLY A 874 -5.45 -45.65 46.37
C GLY A 874 -6.95 -45.32 46.53
N PHE A 875 -7.81 -45.98 45.75
CA PHE A 875 -9.29 -46.13 45.87
C PHE A 875 -10.24 -45.10 45.20
N ALA A 876 -11.28 -45.68 44.58
CA ALA A 876 -12.32 -45.13 43.67
C ALA A 876 -13.73 -45.22 44.33
N PRO A 877 -14.91 -45.24 43.65
CA PRO A 877 -15.41 -44.62 42.39
C PRO A 877 -16.87 -44.01 42.53
N SER A 878 -17.45 -43.61 41.37
CA SER A 878 -18.89 -43.39 41.03
C SER A 878 -19.49 -41.99 41.34
N SER A 879 -20.32 -41.34 40.51
CA SER A 879 -21.28 -41.81 39.48
C SER A 879 -21.59 -40.73 38.40
N MET A 880 -21.92 -41.18 37.18
CA MET A 880 -22.54 -40.41 36.07
C MET A 880 -24.09 -40.30 36.22
N PRO A 881 -24.78 -39.46 35.41
CA PRO A 881 -25.38 -39.89 34.11
C PRO A 881 -25.03 -38.95 32.93
N SER A 882 -24.63 -39.45 31.74
CA SER A 882 -25.43 -39.74 30.50
C SER A 882 -26.08 -38.50 29.84
N GLN A 883 -26.12 -38.26 28.53
CA GLN A 883 -25.77 -38.97 27.29
C GLN A 883 -25.96 -37.97 26.13
N GLY A 884 -25.24 -38.14 25.02
CA GLY A 884 -25.47 -37.43 23.75
C GLY A 884 -24.38 -37.72 22.71
N GLN A 885 -24.59 -38.74 21.88
CA GLN A 885 -23.68 -39.24 20.85
C GLN A 885 -23.77 -38.45 19.52
N SER A 886 -22.65 -38.31 18.79
CA SER A 886 -22.59 -38.67 17.36
C SER A 886 -21.14 -38.75 16.80
N GLN A 887 -20.78 -40.00 16.46
CA GLN A 887 -20.00 -40.50 15.30
C GLN A 887 -18.58 -40.00 14.96
N GLN A 888 -17.63 -40.96 15.05
CA GLN A 888 -16.32 -40.99 14.38
C GLN A 888 -16.44 -41.40 12.89
N PRO A 889 -15.35 -41.24 12.10
CA PRO A 889 -14.56 -42.44 11.79
C PRO A 889 -13.02 -42.28 11.93
N SER A 890 -12.37 -43.44 11.84
CA SER A 890 -11.03 -43.93 12.21
C SER A 890 -9.78 -43.29 11.54
N PRO A 891 -8.56 -43.62 12.02
CA PRO A 891 -7.31 -42.90 11.74
C PRO A 891 -6.51 -43.45 10.55
N VAL A 892 -5.72 -42.60 9.92
CA VAL A 892 -4.73 -42.96 8.88
C VAL A 892 -3.35 -42.40 9.25
N GLU A 893 -2.35 -43.20 8.90
CA GLU A 893 -0.93 -43.22 9.27
C GLU A 893 -0.12 -41.96 8.93
N ILE A 894 0.97 -41.77 9.68
CA ILE A 894 2.01 -40.75 9.50
C ILE A 894 3.22 -41.38 8.80
N PRO A 895 3.86 -40.69 7.83
CA PRO A 895 5.28 -40.89 7.58
C PRO A 895 6.12 -39.60 7.75
N SER A 896 7.16 -39.76 8.57
CA SER A 896 8.52 -39.18 8.58
C SER A 896 8.87 -37.96 7.70
N THR A 897 9.39 -36.93 8.37
CA THR A 897 10.26 -35.86 7.87
C THR A 897 11.73 -36.29 7.74
N PRO A 898 12.52 -35.69 6.84
CA PRO A 898 13.95 -35.54 7.02
C PRO A 898 14.37 -34.09 7.32
N THR A 899 15.52 -34.05 7.97
CA THR A 899 16.37 -32.99 8.52
C THR A 899 16.89 -31.95 7.54
N ASP A 900 17.07 -30.71 8.01
CA ASP A 900 18.05 -29.74 7.49
C ASP A 900 18.68 -28.95 8.65
N GLU A 901 20.02 -28.88 8.64
CA GLU A 901 20.87 -28.00 9.46
C GLU A 901 21.45 -26.85 8.61
N PRO A 902 21.88 -25.73 9.22
CA PRO A 902 22.10 -24.46 8.54
C PRO A 902 23.58 -24.14 8.27
N LEU A 903 23.87 -23.28 7.28
CA LEU A 903 25.20 -22.66 7.13
C LEU A 903 25.13 -21.15 6.84
N SER A 904 25.99 -20.46 7.59
CA SER A 904 26.20 -19.02 7.74
C SER A 904 26.93 -18.39 6.54
N THR A 905 26.64 -17.12 6.23
CA THR A 905 27.48 -16.25 5.38
C THR A 905 27.97 -15.03 6.17
N ALA A 906 29.28 -14.79 6.10
CA ALA A 906 29.97 -13.64 6.66
C ALA A 906 30.48 -12.71 5.55
N GLN A 907 30.59 -11.43 5.90
CA GLN A 907 30.99 -10.27 5.10
C GLN A 907 32.48 -10.29 4.69
N LEU A 908 32.85 -9.51 3.64
CA LEU A 908 34.05 -8.64 3.64
C LEU A 908 34.05 -7.64 2.45
N ALA A 909 34.60 -6.46 2.71
CA ALA A 909 34.67 -5.26 1.87
C ALA A 909 36.07 -5.08 1.21
N PRO A 910 36.32 -4.05 0.36
CA PRO A 910 37.28 -4.06 -0.75
C PRO A 910 38.64 -3.38 -0.46
N ASN A 911 39.65 -3.59 -1.34
CA ASN A 911 40.76 -2.65 -1.56
C ASN A 911 41.50 -2.82 -2.91
N GLN A 912 42.13 -1.72 -3.34
CA GLN A 912 42.65 -1.31 -4.66
C GLN A 912 44.09 -1.78 -5.05
N ALA A 913 44.49 -1.40 -6.29
CA ALA A 913 45.83 -1.34 -6.95
C ALA A 913 46.23 -2.57 -7.79
N ASP A 914 46.83 -2.51 -8.99
CA ASP A 914 47.35 -1.44 -9.87
C ASP A 914 47.51 -2.01 -11.31
N ALA A 915 47.86 -1.14 -12.26
CA ALA A 915 47.88 -1.28 -13.72
C ALA A 915 48.82 -2.32 -14.37
N ASP A 916 48.44 -2.85 -15.54
CA ASP A 916 49.19 -2.74 -16.81
C ASP A 916 48.42 -3.35 -18.01
N SER A 917 48.46 -2.66 -19.16
CA SER A 917 47.93 -3.05 -20.50
C SER A 917 49.10 -3.56 -21.38
N PRO A 918 48.93 -4.30 -22.52
CA PRO A 918 47.88 -4.11 -23.55
C PRO A 918 47.32 -5.35 -24.31
N ALA A 919 46.17 -5.11 -24.96
CA ALA A 919 45.61 -5.69 -26.21
C ALA A 919 45.76 -7.18 -26.55
N ASP A 920 44.64 -7.92 -26.56
CA ASP A 920 44.06 -8.55 -27.77
C ASP A 920 42.74 -9.30 -27.44
N ASP A 921 41.79 -9.25 -28.38
CA ASP A 921 40.63 -10.11 -28.65
C ASP A 921 40.00 -10.98 -27.53
N CYS A 922 38.69 -10.77 -27.24
CA CYS A 922 37.66 -11.83 -27.26
C CYS A 922 36.23 -11.33 -26.94
N VAL A 923 35.28 -12.06 -27.51
CA VAL A 923 33.82 -11.87 -27.57
C VAL A 923 33.10 -12.29 -26.28
N GLY A 924 32.06 -11.53 -25.87
CA GLY A 924 30.75 -12.07 -25.47
C GLY A 924 30.41 -12.25 -23.98
N ALA A 925 29.40 -11.50 -23.51
CA ALA A 925 28.48 -11.94 -22.45
C ALA A 925 27.06 -11.38 -22.76
N GLY A 926 26.15 -12.26 -23.19
CA GLY A 926 24.74 -11.95 -23.47
C GLY A 926 23.83 -12.21 -22.26
N ASN A 927 22.70 -11.49 -22.20
CA ASN A 927 21.72 -11.51 -21.11
C ASN A 927 20.95 -12.84 -21.01
N SER A 928 20.59 -13.24 -19.79
CA SER A 928 19.90 -14.52 -19.48
C SER A 928 18.41 -14.60 -19.89
N GLU A 929 17.77 -13.48 -20.26
CA GLU A 929 16.37 -13.49 -20.77
C GLU A 929 16.28 -13.95 -22.23
N ASP A 930 17.30 -13.67 -23.06
CA ASP A 930 17.31 -14.04 -24.47
C ASP A 930 17.43 -15.56 -24.67
N ALA A 931 18.20 -16.23 -23.80
CA ALA A 931 18.43 -17.67 -23.88
C ALA A 931 17.15 -18.51 -23.65
N TYR A 932 16.23 -18.05 -22.78
CA TYR A 932 14.99 -18.78 -22.48
C TYR A 932 13.95 -18.64 -23.60
N SER A 933 13.94 -17.49 -24.29
CA SER A 933 13.12 -17.26 -25.48
C SER A 933 13.53 -18.17 -26.63
N ASP A 934 14.84 -18.34 -26.84
CA ASP A 934 15.36 -19.20 -27.91
C ASP A 934 15.04 -20.68 -27.67
N ILE A 935 15.04 -21.15 -26.42
CA ILE A 935 14.66 -22.54 -26.08
C ILE A 935 13.19 -22.80 -26.43
N LEU A 936 12.28 -21.90 -26.06
CA LEU A 936 10.85 -22.05 -26.33
C LEU A 936 10.53 -21.98 -27.82
N LEU A 937 11.21 -21.10 -28.56
CA LEU A 937 11.06 -20.99 -30.01
C LEU A 937 11.50 -22.28 -30.72
N ASN A 938 12.65 -22.84 -30.31
CA ASN A 938 13.18 -24.07 -30.89
C ASN A 938 12.35 -25.31 -30.50
N LEU A 939 11.70 -25.29 -29.33
CA LEU A 939 10.72 -26.31 -28.94
C LEU A 939 9.49 -26.31 -29.86
N GLU A 940 8.98 -25.14 -30.24
CA GLU A 940 7.89 -25.04 -31.22
C GLU A 940 8.32 -25.55 -32.61
N LEU A 941 9.56 -25.29 -33.03
CA LEU A 941 10.10 -25.80 -34.29
C LEU A 941 10.15 -27.33 -34.33
N ILE A 942 10.52 -27.98 -33.21
CA ILE A 942 10.46 -29.44 -33.09
C ILE A 942 9.02 -29.94 -33.25
N ARG A 943 8.04 -29.27 -32.62
CA ARG A 943 6.61 -29.64 -32.71
C ARG A 943 6.08 -29.54 -34.14
N ASP A 944 6.45 -28.51 -34.87
CA ASP A 944 6.10 -28.36 -36.29
C ASP A 944 6.72 -29.47 -37.15
N CYS A 945 7.96 -29.88 -36.86
CA CYS A 945 8.60 -30.99 -37.57
C CYS A 945 7.90 -32.34 -37.31
N ILE A 946 7.40 -32.55 -36.08
CA ILE A 946 6.57 -33.71 -35.74
C ILE A 946 5.26 -33.68 -36.55
N ALA A 947 4.59 -32.52 -36.63
CA ALA A 947 3.36 -32.35 -37.40
C ALA A 947 3.56 -32.62 -38.90
N LEU A 948 4.72 -32.25 -39.44
CA LEU A 948 5.13 -32.50 -40.83
C LEU A 948 5.67 -33.92 -41.07
N GLN A 949 5.78 -34.76 -40.03
CA GLN A 949 6.32 -36.13 -40.08
C GLN A 949 7.69 -36.25 -40.77
N SER A 950 8.62 -35.31 -40.52
CA SER A 950 9.93 -35.31 -41.19
C SER A 950 11.10 -35.36 -40.19
N TRP A 951 11.81 -36.49 -40.16
CA TRP A 951 13.05 -36.62 -39.38
C TRP A 951 14.18 -35.76 -39.96
N ASP A 952 14.27 -35.65 -41.29
CA ASP A 952 15.33 -34.86 -41.96
C ASP A 952 15.32 -33.40 -41.52
N MET A 953 14.14 -32.83 -41.26
CA MET A 953 14.01 -31.48 -40.73
C MET A 953 14.47 -31.36 -39.28
N ILE A 954 14.22 -32.38 -38.45
CA ILE A 954 14.68 -32.41 -37.06
C ILE A 954 16.21 -32.53 -37.03
N GLU A 955 16.78 -33.38 -37.89
CA GLU A 955 18.22 -33.61 -37.98
C GLU A 955 18.99 -32.37 -38.46
N GLU A 956 18.44 -31.64 -39.44
CA GLU A 956 19.01 -30.37 -39.92
C GLU A 956 18.85 -29.24 -38.87
N LEU A 957 17.75 -29.23 -38.12
CA LEU A 957 17.49 -28.23 -37.07
C LEU A 957 18.52 -28.31 -35.93
N ILE A 958 18.85 -29.52 -35.51
CA ILE A 958 19.74 -29.75 -34.36
C ILE A 958 21.23 -29.77 -34.74
N GLN A 959 21.55 -29.81 -36.05
CA GLN A 959 22.92 -29.93 -36.54
C GLN A 959 23.86 -28.82 -36.03
N ASP A 960 23.32 -27.62 -35.85
CA ASP A 960 24.07 -26.43 -35.40
C ASP A 960 23.86 -26.11 -33.91
N TRP A 961 23.11 -26.95 -33.16
CA TRP A 961 22.85 -26.73 -31.73
C TRP A 961 23.95 -27.31 -30.86
N SER A 962 24.31 -26.62 -29.77
CA SER A 962 25.20 -27.19 -28.74
C SER A 962 24.52 -28.37 -28.03
N VAL A 963 25.33 -29.30 -27.49
CA VAL A 963 24.82 -30.50 -26.80
C VAL A 963 23.95 -30.12 -25.59
N GLU A 964 24.32 -29.06 -24.86
CA GLU A 964 23.54 -28.55 -23.73
C GLU A 964 22.20 -27.95 -24.16
N PHE A 965 22.18 -27.23 -25.29
CA PHE A 965 20.97 -26.64 -25.84
C PHE A 965 20.00 -27.71 -26.35
N GLN A 966 20.51 -28.73 -27.05
CA GLN A 966 19.72 -29.89 -27.47
C GLN A 966 19.08 -30.59 -26.27
N SER A 967 19.86 -30.91 -25.23
CA SER A 967 19.33 -31.56 -24.01
C SER A 967 18.18 -30.77 -23.40
N THR A 968 18.33 -29.45 -23.28
CA THR A 968 17.33 -28.58 -22.67
C THR A 968 16.03 -28.53 -23.48
N VAL A 969 16.12 -28.49 -24.81
CA VAL A 969 14.93 -28.55 -25.69
C VAL A 969 14.28 -29.93 -25.62
N TRP A 970 15.06 -31.02 -25.56
CA TRP A 970 14.54 -32.38 -25.45
C TRP A 970 13.80 -32.66 -24.14
N ASP A 971 14.30 -32.12 -23.02
CA ASP A 971 13.68 -32.27 -21.69
C ASP A 971 12.32 -31.57 -21.58
N LEU A 972 12.04 -30.59 -22.44
CA LEU A 972 10.80 -29.83 -22.47
C LEU A 972 9.72 -30.44 -23.38
N LEU A 973 10.03 -31.52 -24.12
CA LEU A 973 9.04 -32.23 -24.93
C LEU A 973 8.12 -33.10 -24.07
N THR A 974 6.87 -33.21 -24.51
CA THR A 974 5.92 -34.15 -23.89
C THR A 974 6.27 -35.59 -24.28
N LEU A 975 5.82 -36.54 -23.46
CA LEU A 975 6.02 -37.98 -23.70
C LEU A 975 5.46 -38.43 -25.07
N GLN A 976 4.40 -37.79 -25.58
CA GLN A 976 3.84 -38.08 -26.90
C GLN A 976 4.74 -37.57 -28.03
N GLU A 977 5.30 -36.37 -27.89
CA GLU A 977 6.20 -35.77 -28.86
C GLU A 977 7.52 -36.55 -28.95
N SER A 978 8.13 -36.92 -27.82
CA SER A 978 9.36 -37.72 -27.81
C SER A 978 9.17 -39.08 -28.50
N LYS A 979 8.03 -39.75 -28.27
CA LYS A 979 7.68 -41.00 -28.98
C LYS A 979 7.46 -40.79 -30.48
N ALA A 980 6.87 -39.67 -30.89
CA ALA A 980 6.70 -39.35 -32.31
C ALA A 980 8.04 -39.12 -33.01
N ILE A 981 8.97 -38.44 -32.34
CA ILE A 981 10.34 -38.24 -32.83
C ILE A 981 11.08 -39.57 -32.97
N GLU A 982 11.00 -40.46 -31.98
CA GLU A 982 11.59 -41.81 -32.07
C GLU A 982 11.00 -42.64 -33.23
N ALA A 983 9.69 -42.53 -33.47
CA ALA A 983 9.03 -43.18 -34.60
C ALA A 983 9.48 -42.60 -35.96
N LEU A 984 9.75 -41.29 -36.03
CA LEU A 984 10.29 -40.65 -37.23
C LEU A 984 11.75 -41.03 -37.47
N ARG A 985 12.57 -41.10 -36.42
CA ARG A 985 13.98 -41.52 -36.48
C ARG A 985 14.12 -42.97 -36.96
N SER A 986 13.29 -43.87 -36.42
CA SER A 986 13.29 -45.28 -36.79
C SER A 986 12.83 -45.55 -38.22
N LYS A 987 11.89 -44.75 -38.76
CA LYS A 987 11.46 -44.83 -40.17
C LYS A 987 12.61 -44.54 -41.16
N LYS A 988 13.51 -43.60 -40.85
CA LYS A 988 14.69 -43.31 -41.70
C LYS A 988 15.73 -44.43 -41.63
N GLY A 989 15.88 -45.07 -40.47
CA GLY A 989 16.76 -46.24 -40.28
C GLY A 989 16.30 -47.52 -41.00
N HIS A 990 15.13 -47.54 -41.66
CA HIS A 990 14.65 -48.64 -42.50
C HIS A 990 14.63 -48.29 -44.00
N SER A 991 15.08 -47.09 -44.39
CA SER A 991 15.18 -46.67 -45.80
C SER A 991 16.64 -46.49 -46.28
N LEU A 992 17.58 -47.18 -45.65
CA LEU A 992 18.99 -47.28 -46.06
C LEU A 992 19.37 -48.74 -46.33
#